data_AF-A0A9D5M699-F1
#
_entry.id   AF-A0A9D5M699-F1
#
_cell.length_a   1.000
_cell.length_b   1.000
_cell.length_c   1.000
_cell.angle_alpha   90.00
_cell.angle_beta   90.00
_cell.angle_gamma   90.00
#
_symmetry.space_group_name_H-M   'P 1'
#
loop_
_entity.id
_entity.type
_entity.pdbx_description
1 polymer ?
#
loop_
_entity_poly.entity_id
_entity_poly.type
_entity_poly.pdbx_seq_one_letter_code
_entity_poly.pdbx_strand_id
1 'polypeptide(L)'
;MVVNEELRKQIEEAKELFEREEKYHSKKSNAIFAWQISKAEEVLKNGSEKEMGLALDGGSWAMLFGITGAARLYQSQRLMETAVPEEKALFGSMRNRKEDYLFFSASELAKLRGKLSHPLIQKEWKRIREIADEYSLKDTENIPIYMKAWRQLPFNFHTVSEACTAKIRFALPEGEVYLDKICLKESSTGIKQIPNTSFVNAVLVSEKRKETYGNRGRLSVENVIALHGTDEIETMESIEIKGNADYTLDLFVKQEKPLMQLLRISVLLYDLAGNCVQIADYDWNRLTHIRWDYMFERSCADAVVYLLTGEEEYAKKAAAELLYMLSDMKQTGVLYFMQYNQKPFDDGYGTVHMGRAMAGLCMIYDILRKAPGLMTEEQQKEIEKGIFFIAFYLGQCGTVNCENGGLRYFPEMEDQSSLLLGGNWTTDQFAGLGYFALTFPEHPLSPVYLENSKAVVKKHLEELTDPDGIWPESMRYHFAVLQGLLLYALVLKRNEGTDLAVNPKFKKMYQYALETQLPQYCYTDNTISHLVFGDDNLGTGKSFWHFNLASTLFRDSDPVFADRLLATWKKSGGDIAFDGLNGWLLPFILTDADSVPMDQVGGLQSQCYPHFGLAVLRSNAETERDTHVTVVCTKNCGAHGHFDLGSFSYFANGVPLSLDPGVESYWDNSLKWYRSSAAHATVQFDGQNVLNSDGGLGMVYEEEDKIRYFSTSDELDYLMLTVKNPAGDGWQIRHLILHKKSGALIVYDQIEDFRGETVWNLPLCSRETMVRKKEVIGKGHFDTDIKVQALLPESPQITVERGAVSPGALPAAYQDYVRIHGKDTDCFLVVLQPVRRDTPTVSVALKEGVLYLDKTPVKLQIIEGKN
;
A
#
# COMPACT_ATOMS: atom_id res chain seq x y z
N MET A 1 -19.93 -32.40 -22.40
CA MET A 1 -19.92 -32.25 -23.87
C MET A 1 -19.42 -30.89 -24.33
N VAL A 2 -19.92 -29.75 -23.80
CA VAL A 2 -19.49 -28.38 -24.18
C VAL A 2 -17.98 -28.14 -23.99
N VAL A 3 -17.38 -28.72 -22.94
CA VAL A 3 -15.93 -28.69 -22.66
C VAL A 3 -15.08 -29.32 -23.78
N ASN A 4 -15.65 -30.24 -24.57
CA ASN A 4 -14.93 -30.99 -25.61
C ASN A 4 -14.81 -30.17 -26.92
N GLU A 5 -15.73 -29.25 -27.19
CA GLU A 5 -15.69 -28.40 -28.39
C GLU A 5 -14.73 -27.20 -28.22
N GLU A 6 -14.73 -26.57 -27.05
CA GLU A 6 -13.84 -25.44 -26.76
C GLU A 6 -12.36 -25.86 -26.72
N LEU A 7 -12.04 -26.99 -26.08
CA LEU A 7 -10.68 -27.54 -26.06
C LEU A 7 -10.20 -27.96 -27.47
N ARG A 8 -11.10 -28.50 -28.30
CA ARG A 8 -10.79 -28.81 -29.71
C ARG A 8 -10.49 -27.55 -30.50
N LYS A 9 -11.30 -26.51 -30.34
CA LYS A 9 -11.12 -25.23 -31.02
C LYS A 9 -9.76 -24.59 -30.69
N GLN A 10 -9.36 -24.63 -29.42
CA GLN A 10 -8.09 -24.07 -28.96
C GLN A 10 -6.87 -24.87 -29.42
N ILE A 11 -6.98 -26.20 -29.54
CA ILE A 11 -5.90 -27.01 -30.13
C ILE A 11 -5.72 -26.68 -31.60
N GLU A 12 -6.81 -26.46 -32.34
CA GLU A 12 -6.72 -26.03 -33.74
C GLU A 12 -6.17 -24.61 -33.89
N GLU A 13 -6.57 -23.66 -33.03
CA GLU A 13 -5.98 -22.31 -33.00
C GLU A 13 -4.47 -22.33 -32.68
N ALA A 14 -4.02 -23.21 -31.77
CA ALA A 14 -2.61 -23.38 -31.46
C ALA A 14 -1.81 -23.99 -32.63
N LYS A 15 -2.39 -24.95 -33.37
CA LYS A 15 -1.79 -25.50 -34.60
C LYS A 15 -1.62 -24.42 -35.66
N GLU A 16 -2.67 -23.63 -35.92
CA GLU A 16 -2.64 -22.55 -36.90
C GLU A 16 -1.59 -21.49 -36.55
N LEU A 17 -1.47 -21.13 -35.26
CA LEU A 17 -0.46 -20.17 -34.80
C LEU A 17 0.97 -20.70 -35.03
N PHE A 18 1.20 -21.98 -34.77
CA PHE A 18 2.50 -22.63 -34.96
C PHE A 18 2.90 -22.75 -36.44
N GLU A 19 1.95 -23.11 -37.31
CA GLU A 19 2.18 -23.15 -38.76
C GLU A 19 2.52 -21.76 -39.32
N ARG A 20 1.95 -20.69 -38.73
CA ARG A 20 2.20 -19.30 -39.14
C ARG A 20 3.58 -18.78 -38.74
N GLU A 21 4.12 -19.27 -37.62
CA GLU A 21 5.39 -18.85 -37.00
C GLU A 21 6.58 -19.78 -37.34
N GLU A 22 6.36 -20.88 -38.08
CA GLU A 22 7.32 -21.96 -38.38
C GLU A 22 8.69 -21.48 -38.90
N LYS A 23 8.72 -20.34 -39.58
CA LYS A 23 9.94 -19.67 -40.09
C LYS A 23 10.95 -19.29 -38.99
N TYR A 24 10.52 -19.13 -37.73
CA TYR A 24 11.35 -18.64 -36.63
C TYR A 24 11.76 -19.74 -35.62
N HIS A 25 11.49 -21.01 -35.92
CA HIS A 25 11.70 -22.14 -35.00
C HIS A 25 12.85 -23.09 -35.41
N SER A 26 13.45 -23.76 -34.42
CA SER A 26 14.45 -24.81 -34.67
C SER A 26 13.79 -26.18 -34.91
N LYS A 27 14.42 -27.08 -35.67
CA LYS A 27 13.92 -28.46 -35.91
C LYS A 27 13.60 -29.26 -34.64
N LYS A 28 14.20 -28.90 -33.49
CA LYS A 28 14.00 -29.57 -32.20
C LYS A 28 12.79 -29.00 -31.44
N SER A 29 12.50 -27.71 -31.60
CA SER A 29 11.30 -27.03 -31.11
C SER A 29 10.04 -27.63 -31.75
N ASN A 30 10.13 -27.97 -33.04
CA ASN A 30 9.02 -28.58 -33.77
C ASN A 30 8.63 -29.97 -33.25
N ALA A 31 9.59 -30.74 -32.73
CA ALA A 31 9.33 -32.09 -32.20
C ALA A 31 8.63 -32.08 -30.83
N ILE A 32 8.90 -31.08 -29.99
CA ILE A 32 8.31 -30.96 -28.65
C ILE A 32 6.91 -30.36 -28.73
N PHE A 33 6.70 -29.37 -29.61
CA PHE A 33 5.38 -28.85 -29.90
C PHE A 33 4.46 -29.94 -30.47
N ALA A 34 4.96 -30.74 -31.41
CA ALA A 34 4.25 -31.90 -31.93
C ALA A 34 3.94 -32.96 -30.85
N TRP A 35 4.84 -33.15 -29.86
CA TRP A 35 4.60 -34.05 -28.74
C TRP A 35 3.53 -33.53 -27.76
N GLN A 36 3.51 -32.22 -27.47
CA GLN A 36 2.51 -31.59 -26.59
C GLN A 36 1.12 -31.58 -27.23
N ILE A 37 1.02 -31.29 -28.53
CA ILE A 37 -0.22 -31.44 -29.30
C ILE A 37 -0.66 -32.91 -29.30
N SER A 38 0.26 -33.84 -29.57
CA SER A 38 -0.05 -35.27 -29.53
C SER A 38 -0.55 -35.73 -28.16
N LYS A 39 -0.04 -35.17 -27.05
CA LYS A 39 -0.50 -35.47 -25.69
C LYS A 39 -1.85 -34.85 -25.37
N ALA A 40 -2.10 -33.61 -25.80
CA ALA A 40 -3.40 -32.97 -25.66
C ALA A 40 -4.49 -33.72 -26.46
N GLU A 41 -4.15 -34.18 -27.67
CA GLU A 41 -5.01 -35.03 -28.50
C GLU A 41 -5.25 -36.41 -27.89
N GLU A 42 -4.23 -37.02 -27.27
CA GLU A 42 -4.35 -38.30 -26.57
C GLU A 42 -5.29 -38.20 -25.35
N VAL A 43 -5.19 -37.11 -24.58
CA VAL A 43 -6.06 -36.81 -23.43
C VAL A 43 -7.51 -36.56 -23.89
N LEU A 44 -7.70 -35.84 -25.00
CA LEU A 44 -9.02 -35.64 -25.62
C LEU A 44 -9.68 -36.94 -26.10
N LYS A 45 -8.87 -37.90 -26.54
CA LYS A 45 -9.34 -39.14 -27.17
C LYS A 45 -9.59 -40.25 -26.15
N ASN A 46 -8.78 -40.33 -25.09
CA ASN A 46 -8.72 -41.49 -24.20
C ASN A 46 -8.77 -41.17 -22.69
N GLY A 47 -8.78 -39.89 -22.28
CA GLY A 47 -8.71 -39.52 -20.86
C GLY A 47 -10.00 -39.78 -20.08
N SER A 48 -9.88 -40.29 -18.85
CA SER A 48 -11.01 -40.35 -17.89
C SER A 48 -11.45 -38.94 -17.46
N GLU A 49 -12.68 -38.77 -16.94
CA GLU A 49 -13.15 -37.48 -16.40
C GLU A 49 -12.21 -36.89 -15.32
N LYS A 50 -11.48 -37.74 -14.59
CA LYS A 50 -10.49 -37.33 -13.59
C LYS A 50 -9.16 -36.87 -14.21
N GLU A 51 -8.73 -37.49 -15.32
CA GLU A 51 -7.55 -37.07 -16.10
C GLU A 51 -7.85 -35.83 -16.96
N MET A 52 -9.07 -35.72 -17.48
CA MET A 52 -9.59 -34.49 -18.09
C MET A 52 -9.74 -33.38 -17.05
N GLY A 53 -10.17 -33.72 -15.82
CA GLY A 53 -10.16 -32.82 -14.67
C GLY A 53 -8.76 -32.32 -14.34
N LEU A 54 -7.76 -33.20 -14.26
CA LEU A 54 -6.34 -32.84 -14.06
C LEU A 54 -5.75 -32.03 -15.23
N ALA A 55 -6.19 -32.30 -16.46
CA ALA A 55 -5.82 -31.52 -17.63
C ALA A 55 -6.54 -30.15 -17.70
N LEU A 56 -7.68 -29.98 -17.02
CA LEU A 56 -8.48 -28.75 -16.98
C LEU A 56 -8.38 -28.00 -15.64
N ASP A 57 -7.73 -28.57 -14.62
CA ASP A 57 -7.51 -27.97 -13.30
C ASP A 57 -6.36 -26.97 -13.33
N GLY A 58 -6.55 -25.90 -14.11
CA GLY A 58 -5.83 -24.63 -14.05
C GLY A 58 -4.34 -24.61 -14.40
N GLY A 59 -3.61 -25.70 -14.18
CA GLY A 59 -2.19 -25.83 -14.47
C GLY A 59 -1.90 -25.97 -15.96
N SER A 60 -2.86 -26.51 -16.74
CA SER A 60 -2.67 -26.70 -18.19
C SER A 60 -3.09 -25.50 -19.03
N TRP A 61 -3.90 -24.60 -18.49
CA TRP A 61 -4.21 -23.31 -19.12
C TRP A 61 -2.98 -22.39 -19.11
N ALA A 62 -2.23 -22.39 -18.00
CA ALA A 62 -0.90 -21.79 -17.92
C ALA A 62 0.12 -22.54 -18.80
N MET A 63 -0.10 -23.83 -19.09
CA MET A 63 0.76 -24.64 -19.96
C MET A 63 0.53 -24.35 -21.44
N LEU A 64 -0.70 -23.98 -21.87
CA LEU A 64 -1.06 -23.61 -23.25
C LEU A 64 -0.61 -22.18 -23.63
N PHE A 65 -0.80 -21.18 -22.77
CA PHE A 65 -0.12 -19.88 -22.94
C PHE A 65 1.39 -19.99 -22.70
N GLY A 66 1.78 -20.91 -21.81
CA GLY A 66 3.16 -21.32 -21.57
C GLY A 66 3.82 -22.04 -22.74
N ILE A 67 3.15 -22.34 -23.86
CA ILE A 67 3.81 -22.95 -25.03
C ILE A 67 4.74 -21.93 -25.73
N THR A 68 4.40 -20.64 -25.70
CA THR A 68 5.31 -19.56 -26.15
C THR A 68 6.48 -19.35 -25.16
N GLY A 69 6.24 -19.56 -23.86
CA GLY A 69 7.26 -19.52 -22.80
C GLY A 69 8.18 -20.74 -22.77
N ALA A 70 7.66 -21.95 -23.05
CA ALA A 70 8.39 -23.22 -23.04
C ALA A 70 9.36 -23.34 -24.22
N ALA A 71 9.03 -22.73 -25.37
CA ALA A 71 9.95 -22.60 -26.49
C ALA A 71 11.21 -21.77 -26.13
N ARG A 72 11.08 -20.80 -25.21
CA ARG A 72 12.18 -19.99 -24.67
C ARG A 72 12.84 -20.63 -23.44
N LEU A 73 12.12 -21.46 -22.68
CA LEU A 73 12.66 -22.31 -21.59
C LEU A 73 13.64 -23.38 -22.10
N TYR A 74 13.54 -23.76 -23.39
CA TYR A 74 14.56 -24.59 -24.04
C TYR A 74 15.81 -23.81 -24.48
N GLN A 75 15.72 -22.48 -24.56
CA GLN A 75 16.87 -21.60 -24.79
C GLN A 75 17.76 -21.50 -23.53
N SER A 76 17.18 -21.65 -22.32
CA SER A 76 17.90 -21.66 -21.03
C SER A 76 18.49 -23.02 -20.62
N GLN A 77 18.11 -24.13 -21.26
CA GLN A 77 18.88 -25.38 -21.14
C GLN A 77 20.31 -25.19 -21.70
N ARG A 78 20.47 -24.26 -22.65
CA ARG A 78 21.77 -23.78 -23.14
C ARG A 78 22.54 -22.97 -22.07
N LEU A 79 21.83 -22.23 -21.19
CA LEU A 79 22.43 -21.50 -20.07
C LEU A 79 23.00 -22.40 -18.98
N MET A 80 22.42 -23.58 -18.71
CA MET A 80 23.09 -24.56 -17.82
C MET A 80 24.35 -25.16 -18.45
N GLU A 81 24.38 -25.28 -19.79
CA GLU A 81 25.58 -25.72 -20.51
C GLU A 81 26.64 -24.61 -20.58
N THR A 82 26.24 -23.33 -20.59
CA THR A 82 27.13 -22.15 -20.61
C THR A 82 27.32 -21.44 -19.27
N ALA A 83 26.67 -21.88 -18.19
CA ALA A 83 26.80 -21.28 -16.86
C ALA A 83 28.26 -21.31 -16.45
N VAL A 84 28.77 -20.14 -16.06
CA VAL A 84 30.17 -19.95 -15.67
C VAL A 84 30.45 -20.89 -14.50
N PRO A 85 31.63 -21.54 -14.40
CA PRO A 85 31.94 -22.48 -13.33
C PRO A 85 31.60 -21.99 -11.92
N GLU A 86 31.65 -20.67 -11.69
CA GLU A 86 31.30 -19.99 -10.45
C GLU A 86 29.81 -20.14 -10.07
N GLU A 87 28.88 -20.00 -11.02
CA GLU A 87 27.43 -20.17 -10.77
C GLU A 87 27.11 -21.63 -10.43
N LYS A 88 27.71 -22.57 -11.16
CA LYS A 88 27.59 -24.01 -10.86
C LYS A 88 28.13 -24.35 -9.47
N ALA A 89 29.25 -23.74 -9.08
CA ALA A 89 29.82 -23.91 -7.74
C ALA A 89 28.93 -23.30 -6.65
N LEU A 90 28.36 -22.11 -6.88
CA LEU A 90 27.44 -21.44 -5.98
C LEU A 90 26.17 -22.29 -5.73
N PHE A 91 25.43 -22.66 -6.77
CA PHE A 91 24.23 -23.50 -6.64
C PHE A 91 24.56 -24.89 -6.10
N GLY A 92 25.73 -25.45 -6.45
CA GLY A 92 26.24 -26.67 -5.85
C GLY A 92 26.47 -26.54 -4.34
N SER A 93 27.03 -25.43 -3.88
CA SER A 93 27.27 -25.17 -2.46
C SER A 93 25.96 -24.98 -1.67
N MET A 94 24.97 -24.29 -2.24
CA MET A 94 23.66 -24.09 -1.61
C MET A 94 22.93 -25.42 -1.40
N ARG A 95 22.95 -26.32 -2.39
CA ARG A 95 22.38 -27.68 -2.28
C ARG A 95 22.98 -28.52 -1.15
N ASN A 96 24.22 -28.21 -0.75
CA ASN A 96 24.95 -28.96 0.28
C ASN A 96 24.74 -28.42 1.71
N ARG A 97 24.14 -27.24 1.89
CA ARG A 97 23.83 -26.66 3.22
C ARG A 97 22.55 -27.29 3.80
N LYS A 98 22.63 -28.54 4.25
CA LYS A 98 21.46 -29.26 4.81
C LYS A 98 21.01 -28.77 6.17
N GLU A 99 21.90 -28.17 6.97
CA GLU A 99 21.61 -27.82 8.37
C GLU A 99 21.08 -26.40 8.57
N ASP A 100 21.38 -25.47 7.65
CA ASP A 100 20.98 -24.07 7.76
C ASP A 100 19.61 -23.80 7.13
N TYR A 101 18.89 -22.82 7.66
CA TYR A 101 17.62 -22.32 7.10
C TYR A 101 17.87 -21.09 6.21
N LEU A 102 16.89 -20.80 5.34
CA LEU A 102 16.97 -19.67 4.41
C LEU A 102 17.32 -18.35 5.11
N PHE A 103 16.70 -18.09 6.27
CA PHE A 103 16.83 -16.85 7.02
C PHE A 103 17.82 -16.91 8.19
N PHE A 104 18.26 -18.09 8.66
CA PHE A 104 19.10 -18.22 9.85
C PHE A 104 19.86 -19.54 9.87
N SER A 105 21.03 -19.54 10.50
CA SER A 105 21.78 -20.77 10.79
C SER A 105 21.18 -21.51 11.98
N ALA A 106 21.52 -22.80 12.10
CA ALA A 106 21.19 -23.58 13.29
C ALA A 106 21.73 -22.94 14.58
N SER A 107 22.89 -22.28 14.52
CA SER A 107 23.51 -21.60 15.66
C SER A 107 22.74 -20.36 16.13
N GLU A 108 22.19 -19.59 15.18
CA GLU A 108 21.36 -18.40 15.47
C GLU A 108 20.01 -18.79 16.06
N LEU A 109 19.41 -19.87 15.55
CA LEU A 109 18.19 -20.44 16.13
C LEU A 109 18.41 -20.89 17.58
N ALA A 110 19.55 -21.52 17.88
CA ALA A 110 19.90 -21.92 19.24
C ALA A 110 20.05 -20.71 20.17
N LYS A 111 20.69 -19.62 19.70
CA LYS A 111 20.78 -18.36 20.45
C LYS A 111 19.40 -17.76 20.73
N LEU A 112 18.51 -17.76 19.74
CA LEU A 112 17.15 -17.26 19.89
C LEU A 112 16.37 -18.00 20.97
N ARG A 113 16.42 -19.34 20.98
CA ARG A 113 15.78 -20.15 22.03
C ARG A 113 16.25 -19.74 23.43
N GLY A 114 17.52 -19.37 23.58
CA GLY A 114 18.08 -18.85 24.83
C GLY A 114 17.63 -17.43 25.20
N LYS A 115 17.19 -16.62 24.22
CA LYS A 115 16.71 -15.24 24.40
C LYS A 115 15.19 -15.13 24.62
N LEU A 116 14.42 -16.23 24.55
CA LEU A 116 12.95 -16.21 24.66
C LEU A 116 12.42 -15.58 25.97
N SER A 117 13.24 -15.54 27.01
CA SER A 117 12.91 -14.91 28.30
C SER A 117 13.09 -13.39 28.32
N HIS A 118 13.70 -12.80 27.29
CA HIS A 118 13.89 -11.36 27.20
C HIS A 118 12.53 -10.65 27.08
N PRO A 119 12.22 -9.58 27.85
CA PRO A 119 10.87 -9.02 27.92
C PRO A 119 10.24 -8.64 26.57
N LEU A 120 11.00 -8.00 25.68
CA LEU A 120 10.51 -7.64 24.33
C LEU A 120 10.18 -8.88 23.48
N ILE A 121 11.04 -9.89 23.53
CA ILE A 121 10.84 -11.15 22.80
C ILE A 121 9.66 -11.92 23.41
N GLN A 122 9.53 -11.93 24.74
CA GLN A 122 8.45 -12.62 25.44
C GLN A 122 7.08 -12.03 25.08
N LYS A 123 6.97 -10.70 24.96
CA LYS A 123 5.74 -10.02 24.52
C LYS A 123 5.31 -10.52 23.14
N GLU A 124 6.22 -10.51 22.18
CA GLU A 124 5.90 -10.93 20.82
C GLU A 124 5.71 -12.44 20.69
N TRP A 125 6.48 -13.24 21.42
CA TRP A 125 6.29 -14.69 21.50
C TRP A 125 4.91 -15.06 22.02
N LYS A 126 4.41 -14.34 23.04
CA LYS A 126 3.05 -14.50 23.55
C LYS A 126 2.00 -14.22 22.46
N ARG A 127 2.17 -13.15 21.68
CA ARG A 127 1.30 -12.82 20.55
C ARG A 127 1.28 -13.93 19.49
N ILE A 128 2.46 -14.40 19.07
CA ILE A 128 2.60 -15.50 18.11
C ILE A 128 1.90 -16.77 18.62
N ARG A 129 2.11 -17.12 19.90
CA ARG A 129 1.42 -18.26 20.52
C ARG A 129 -0.09 -18.08 20.54
N GLU A 130 -0.60 -16.90 20.87
CA GLU A 130 -2.04 -16.63 20.85
C GLU A 130 -2.65 -16.77 19.44
N ILE A 131 -1.95 -16.33 18.39
CA ILE A 131 -2.38 -16.50 16.99
C ILE A 131 -2.40 -17.99 16.61
N ALA A 132 -1.32 -18.70 16.93
CA ALA A 132 -1.21 -20.13 16.67
C ALA A 132 -2.32 -20.90 17.41
N ASP A 133 -2.53 -20.62 18.71
CA ASP A 133 -3.48 -21.33 19.56
C ASP A 133 -4.96 -21.00 19.26
N GLU A 134 -5.25 -20.00 18.42
CA GLU A 134 -6.63 -19.55 18.13
C GLU A 134 -7.54 -20.65 17.56
N TYR A 135 -6.98 -21.62 16.83
CA TYR A 135 -7.71 -22.71 16.20
C TYR A 135 -6.94 -24.02 16.34
N SER A 136 -7.71 -25.09 16.52
CA SER A 136 -7.19 -26.45 16.61
C SER A 136 -6.75 -26.97 15.24
N LEU A 137 -5.92 -28.02 15.23
CA LEU A 137 -5.61 -28.76 14.00
C LEU A 137 -6.87 -29.21 13.25
N LYS A 138 -7.92 -29.65 13.96
CA LYS A 138 -9.18 -30.05 13.34
C LYS A 138 -9.86 -28.92 12.57
N ASP A 139 -9.82 -27.71 13.11
CA ASP A 139 -10.38 -26.54 12.44
C ASP A 139 -9.59 -26.22 11.16
N THR A 140 -8.26 -26.26 11.25
CA THR A 140 -7.33 -26.01 10.15
C THR A 140 -7.40 -27.08 9.04
N GLU A 141 -7.61 -28.35 9.37
CA GLU A 141 -7.80 -29.41 8.36
C GLU A 141 -9.13 -29.28 7.60
N ASN A 142 -10.03 -28.40 8.06
CA ASN A 142 -11.38 -28.21 7.52
C ASN A 142 -11.68 -26.71 7.28
N ILE A 143 -10.69 -25.94 6.84
CA ILE A 143 -10.78 -24.48 6.62
C ILE A 143 -12.08 -24.06 5.89
N PRO A 144 -12.48 -24.65 4.73
CA PRO A 144 -13.68 -24.20 4.02
C PRO A 144 -14.99 -24.35 4.82
N ILE A 145 -15.02 -25.24 5.81
CA ILE A 145 -16.21 -25.51 6.63
C ILE A 145 -16.21 -24.62 7.88
N TYR A 146 -15.08 -24.49 8.56
CA TYR A 146 -15.02 -23.82 9.86
C TYR A 146 -14.59 -22.36 9.78
N MET A 147 -14.01 -21.94 8.67
CA MET A 147 -13.50 -20.61 8.50
C MET A 147 -14.23 -19.96 7.31
N LYS A 148 -15.33 -19.26 7.62
CA LYS A 148 -16.17 -18.53 6.65
C LYS A 148 -15.72 -17.08 6.51
N ALA A 149 -15.88 -16.50 5.33
CA ALA A 149 -15.49 -15.14 5.03
C ALA A 149 -16.63 -14.28 4.45
N TRP A 150 -16.64 -13.02 4.89
CA TRP A 150 -17.40 -11.93 4.30
C TRP A 150 -16.44 -11.04 3.50
N ARG A 151 -16.89 -10.59 2.32
CA ARG A 151 -16.14 -9.71 1.44
C ARG A 151 -16.76 -8.32 1.39
N GLN A 152 -15.91 -7.32 1.53
CA GLN A 152 -16.28 -5.94 1.30
C GLN A 152 -16.56 -5.76 -0.20
N LEU A 153 -17.66 -5.08 -0.51
CA LEU A 153 -18.12 -4.77 -1.85
C LEU A 153 -18.40 -3.26 -1.94
N PRO A 154 -17.47 -2.46 -2.49
CA PRO A 154 -17.72 -1.07 -2.80
C PRO A 154 -18.45 -0.94 -4.15
N PHE A 155 -19.60 -0.27 -4.17
CA PHE A 155 -20.34 0.10 -5.37
C PHE A 155 -20.34 1.63 -5.54
N ASN A 156 -19.52 2.10 -6.49
CA ASN A 156 -19.32 3.52 -6.78
C ASN A 156 -20.37 4.07 -7.76
N PHE A 157 -20.92 5.24 -7.48
CA PHE A 157 -21.85 5.94 -8.37
C PHE A 157 -21.77 7.47 -8.21
N HIS A 158 -22.26 8.21 -9.20
CA HIS A 158 -22.32 9.68 -9.21
C HIS A 158 -23.77 10.15 -9.31
N THR A 159 -24.16 11.14 -8.50
CA THR A 159 -25.53 11.64 -8.44
C THR A 159 -25.77 12.77 -9.46
N VAL A 160 -26.93 12.78 -10.11
CA VAL A 160 -27.39 13.92 -10.93
C VAL A 160 -27.73 15.14 -10.06
N SER A 161 -27.77 16.33 -10.67
CA SER A 161 -27.91 17.61 -9.96
C SER A 161 -29.20 17.76 -9.14
N GLU A 162 -30.27 17.12 -9.58
CA GLU A 162 -31.61 17.17 -9.01
C GLU A 162 -31.79 16.17 -7.86
N ALA A 163 -30.88 15.22 -7.70
CA ALA A 163 -30.99 14.17 -6.68
C ALA A 163 -30.79 14.75 -5.28
N CYS A 164 -31.73 14.48 -4.37
CA CYS A 164 -31.67 14.92 -2.98
C CYS A 164 -31.91 13.79 -1.98
N THR A 165 -32.51 12.67 -2.40
CA THR A 165 -32.65 11.48 -1.55
C THR A 165 -32.38 10.19 -2.33
N ALA A 166 -32.03 9.12 -1.62
CA ALA A 166 -31.74 7.80 -2.17
C ALA A 166 -32.48 6.70 -1.41
N LYS A 167 -32.80 5.61 -2.10
CA LYS A 167 -33.19 4.33 -1.50
C LYS A 167 -32.30 3.21 -2.03
N ILE A 168 -32.04 2.21 -1.20
CA ILE A 168 -31.19 1.07 -1.57
C ILE A 168 -32.06 -0.18 -1.64
N ARG A 169 -31.91 -0.93 -2.72
CA ARG A 169 -32.65 -2.15 -3.01
C ARG A 169 -31.70 -3.31 -3.32
N PHE A 170 -32.05 -4.49 -2.82
CA PHE A 170 -31.41 -5.75 -3.14
C PHE A 170 -32.45 -6.73 -3.67
N ALA A 171 -32.18 -7.37 -4.81
CA ALA A 171 -33.05 -8.37 -5.41
C ALA A 171 -32.26 -9.64 -5.75
N LEU A 172 -32.67 -10.78 -5.17
CA LEU A 172 -32.04 -12.07 -5.40
C LEU A 172 -33.04 -13.04 -6.06
N PRO A 173 -32.91 -13.34 -7.36
CA PRO A 173 -33.86 -14.21 -8.04
C PRO A 173 -33.80 -15.67 -7.59
N GLU A 174 -32.60 -16.20 -7.35
CA GLU A 174 -32.36 -17.59 -6.95
C GLU A 174 -31.09 -17.68 -6.09
N GLY A 175 -31.06 -18.63 -5.15
CA GLY A 175 -29.89 -18.93 -4.32
C GLY A 175 -29.96 -18.34 -2.93
N GLU A 176 -28.80 -18.10 -2.32
CA GLU A 176 -28.66 -17.61 -0.96
C GLU A 176 -27.45 -16.67 -0.86
N VAL A 177 -27.68 -15.47 -0.33
CA VAL A 177 -26.64 -14.47 -0.10
C VAL A 177 -26.90 -13.79 1.24
N TYR A 178 -25.84 -13.45 1.96
CA TYR A 178 -25.93 -12.69 3.19
C TYR A 178 -25.29 -11.31 3.04
N LEU A 179 -25.90 -10.28 3.64
CA LEU A 179 -25.43 -8.89 3.59
C LEU A 179 -25.28 -8.33 5.01
N ASP A 180 -24.25 -7.52 5.23
CA ASP A 180 -24.01 -6.87 6.52
C ASP A 180 -23.23 -5.55 6.37
N LYS A 181 -23.22 -4.72 7.43
CA LYS A 181 -22.45 -3.47 7.54
C LYS A 181 -22.63 -2.52 6.37
N ILE A 182 -23.87 -2.37 5.92
CA ILE A 182 -24.22 -1.52 4.79
C ILE A 182 -24.02 -0.05 5.18
N CYS A 183 -23.30 0.70 4.36
CA CYS A 183 -23.12 2.13 4.54
C CYS A 183 -23.05 2.86 3.21
N LEU A 184 -23.43 4.12 3.23
CA LEU A 184 -23.33 5.03 2.10
C LEU A 184 -22.27 6.09 2.42
N LYS A 185 -21.21 6.15 1.62
CA LYS A 185 -20.10 7.09 1.80
C LYS A 185 -20.18 8.21 0.78
N GLU A 186 -20.16 9.46 1.23
CA GLU A 186 -19.95 10.61 0.34
C GLU A 186 -18.46 10.93 0.33
N SER A 187 -17.89 11.09 -0.87
CA SER A 187 -16.43 11.19 -1.07
C SER A 187 -15.71 12.20 -0.17
N SER A 188 -16.35 13.33 0.16
CA SER A 188 -15.74 14.44 0.92
C SER A 188 -16.16 14.55 2.37
N THR A 189 -17.32 14.02 2.79
CA THR A 189 -17.85 14.24 4.16
C THR A 189 -17.99 12.98 5.03
N GLY A 190 -17.71 11.80 4.48
CA GLY A 190 -17.56 10.56 5.24
C GLY A 190 -18.74 9.58 5.15
N ILE A 191 -18.87 8.73 6.17
CA ILE A 191 -19.67 7.49 6.12
C ILE A 191 -21.02 7.65 6.84
N LYS A 192 -22.12 7.30 6.16
CA LYS A 192 -23.47 7.14 6.75
C LYS A 192 -23.80 5.66 6.88
N GLN A 193 -23.90 5.16 8.12
CA GLN A 193 -24.28 3.77 8.38
C GLN A 193 -25.77 3.54 8.12
N ILE A 194 -26.11 2.41 7.51
CA ILE A 194 -27.47 2.00 7.22
C ILE A 194 -27.73 0.70 8.00
N PRO A 195 -28.51 0.76 9.09
CA PRO A 195 -28.80 -0.43 9.88
C PRO A 195 -29.47 -1.53 9.04
N ASN A 196 -29.07 -2.79 9.23
CA ASN A 196 -29.70 -3.93 8.55
C ASN A 196 -31.21 -4.02 8.83
N THR A 197 -31.66 -3.50 9.99
CA THR A 197 -33.07 -3.41 10.38
C THR A 197 -33.88 -2.37 9.59
N SER A 198 -33.24 -1.53 8.79
CA SER A 198 -33.89 -0.46 8.02
C SER A 198 -34.47 -0.94 6.70
N PHE A 199 -34.45 -2.24 6.40
CA PHE A 199 -34.94 -2.82 5.15
C PHE A 199 -36.29 -3.50 5.33
N VAL A 200 -37.25 -3.19 4.45
CA VAL A 200 -38.56 -3.85 4.38
C VAL A 200 -38.34 -5.31 3.95
N ASN A 201 -39.06 -6.24 4.60
CA ASN A 201 -39.00 -7.69 4.34
C ASN A 201 -37.66 -8.37 4.61
N ALA A 202 -36.68 -7.68 5.22
CA ALA A 202 -35.40 -8.30 5.55
C ALA A 202 -35.53 -9.39 6.62
N VAL A 203 -35.00 -10.57 6.32
CA VAL A 203 -34.81 -11.65 7.30
C VAL A 203 -33.46 -11.46 7.97
N LEU A 204 -33.47 -11.24 9.29
CA LEU A 204 -32.25 -11.04 10.06
C LEU A 204 -31.84 -12.34 10.76
N VAL A 205 -30.59 -12.76 10.57
CA VAL A 205 -30.01 -13.95 11.18
C VAL A 205 -28.78 -13.59 12.01
N SER A 206 -28.44 -14.43 12.97
CA SER A 206 -27.23 -14.26 13.79
C SER A 206 -26.53 -15.60 13.97
N GLU A 207 -25.21 -15.60 13.97
CA GLU A 207 -24.40 -16.79 14.20
C GLU A 207 -23.65 -16.68 15.52
N LYS A 208 -23.57 -17.80 16.26
CA LYS A 208 -22.84 -17.84 17.53
C LYS A 208 -21.33 -17.74 17.33
N ARG A 209 -20.83 -18.17 16.17
CA ARG A 209 -19.41 -18.18 15.87
C ARG A 209 -19.03 -16.88 15.19
N LYS A 210 -17.86 -16.35 15.54
CA LYS A 210 -17.27 -15.23 14.82
C LYS A 210 -16.79 -15.69 13.45
N GLU A 211 -17.06 -14.91 12.43
CA GLU A 211 -16.63 -15.14 11.05
C GLU A 211 -15.64 -14.06 10.61
N THR A 212 -14.86 -14.36 9.58
CA THR A 212 -13.85 -13.44 9.04
C THR A 212 -14.53 -12.38 8.19
N TYR A 213 -14.37 -11.10 8.52
CA TYR A 213 -14.77 -9.98 7.67
C TYR A 213 -13.51 -9.41 7.06
N GLY A 214 -13.36 -9.52 5.74
CA GLY A 214 -12.14 -9.17 5.02
C GLY A 214 -11.39 -7.99 5.66
N ASN A 215 -10.13 -8.11 6.04
CA ASN A 215 -9.21 -7.16 6.67
C ASN A 215 -9.63 -6.59 8.03
N ARG A 216 -10.89 -6.73 8.44
CA ARG A 216 -11.41 -6.31 9.75
C ARG A 216 -11.30 -7.40 10.82
N GLY A 217 -10.67 -8.52 10.49
CA GLY A 217 -10.51 -9.66 11.38
C GLY A 217 -11.83 -10.38 11.63
N ARG A 218 -11.94 -11.05 12.79
CA ARG A 218 -13.10 -11.87 13.13
C ARG A 218 -14.11 -11.10 13.95
N LEU A 219 -15.32 -11.01 13.43
CA LEU A 219 -16.42 -10.26 14.05
C LEU A 219 -17.58 -11.21 14.36
N SER A 220 -18.35 -10.88 15.40
CA SER A 220 -19.63 -11.53 15.64
C SER A 220 -20.57 -11.23 14.49
N VAL A 221 -21.31 -12.23 14.03
CA VAL A 221 -22.33 -12.12 12.99
C VAL A 221 -23.66 -11.96 13.71
N GLU A 222 -24.15 -10.73 13.79
CA GLU A 222 -25.36 -10.39 14.55
C GLU A 222 -26.30 -9.57 13.68
N ASN A 223 -27.56 -10.01 13.58
CA ASN A 223 -28.61 -9.37 12.79
C ASN A 223 -28.19 -9.05 11.35
N VAL A 224 -27.51 -9.98 10.70
CA VAL A 224 -27.14 -9.86 9.28
C VAL A 224 -28.35 -10.20 8.40
N ILE A 225 -28.43 -9.58 7.23
CA ILE A 225 -29.52 -9.84 6.28
C ILE A 225 -29.24 -11.17 5.58
N ALA A 226 -30.20 -12.09 5.61
CA ALA A 226 -30.23 -13.27 4.77
C ALA A 226 -31.21 -13.02 3.62
N LEU A 227 -30.73 -13.18 2.38
CA LEU A 227 -31.55 -13.18 1.18
C LEU A 227 -31.63 -14.60 0.63
N HIS A 228 -32.86 -15.06 0.40
CA HIS A 228 -33.18 -16.33 -0.22
C HIS A 228 -33.88 -16.09 -1.56
N GLY A 229 -33.69 -16.99 -2.53
CA GLY A 229 -34.25 -16.85 -3.88
C GLY A 229 -35.70 -16.36 -3.90
N THR A 230 -35.96 -15.36 -4.75
CA THR A 230 -37.18 -14.53 -4.88
C THR A 230 -37.32 -13.35 -3.90
N ASP A 231 -36.40 -13.16 -2.96
CA ASP A 231 -36.42 -12.01 -2.06
C ASP A 231 -36.07 -10.70 -2.79
N GLU A 232 -36.84 -9.66 -2.48
CA GLU A 232 -36.56 -8.26 -2.81
C GLU A 232 -36.77 -7.41 -1.57
N ILE A 233 -35.71 -6.69 -1.15
CA ILE A 233 -35.73 -5.82 0.02
C ILE A 233 -35.32 -4.40 -0.37
N GLU A 234 -35.89 -3.40 0.31
CA GLU A 234 -35.59 -1.99 0.09
C GLU A 234 -35.58 -1.23 1.41
N THR A 235 -34.77 -0.17 1.51
CA THR A 235 -34.78 0.73 2.67
C THR A 235 -36.16 1.35 2.92
N MET A 236 -36.64 1.28 4.16
CA MET A 236 -37.95 1.80 4.61
C MET A 236 -38.05 3.32 4.40
N GLU A 237 -37.03 4.05 4.84
CA GLU A 237 -36.94 5.51 4.74
C GLU A 237 -35.95 5.91 3.64
N SER A 238 -36.19 7.08 3.06
CA SER A 238 -35.25 7.68 2.10
C SER A 238 -34.04 8.29 2.83
N ILE A 239 -32.88 8.16 2.22
CA ILE A 239 -31.58 8.62 2.74
C ILE A 239 -31.26 9.96 2.06
N GLU A 240 -31.08 11.03 2.84
CA GLU A 240 -30.61 12.31 2.28
C GLU A 240 -29.23 12.19 1.61
N ILE A 241 -29.11 12.81 0.43
CA ILE A 241 -27.89 12.87 -0.39
C ILE A 241 -27.75 14.25 -1.06
N LYS A 242 -26.57 14.54 -1.62
CA LYS A 242 -26.29 15.73 -2.42
C LYS A 242 -26.35 15.38 -3.92
N GLY A 243 -26.85 16.29 -4.73
CA GLY A 243 -26.72 16.21 -6.20
C GLY A 243 -25.30 16.58 -6.64
N ASN A 244 -24.88 16.09 -7.81
CA ASN A 244 -23.53 16.27 -8.37
C ASN A 244 -22.40 15.86 -7.41
N ALA A 245 -22.58 14.75 -6.70
CA ALA A 245 -21.62 14.26 -5.72
C ALA A 245 -21.28 12.78 -5.97
N ASP A 246 -20.04 12.42 -5.65
CA ASP A 246 -19.55 11.05 -5.75
C ASP A 246 -19.84 10.27 -4.46
N TYR A 247 -20.47 9.12 -4.62
CA TYR A 247 -20.87 8.23 -3.53
C TYR A 247 -20.36 6.81 -3.73
N THR A 248 -20.24 6.08 -2.62
CA THR A 248 -20.03 4.64 -2.61
C THR A 248 -21.02 3.97 -1.67
N LEU A 249 -21.81 3.04 -2.19
CA LEU A 249 -22.52 2.06 -1.36
C LEU A 249 -21.53 0.95 -1.01
N ASP A 250 -21.13 0.85 0.26
CA ASP A 250 -20.17 -0.13 0.74
C ASP A 250 -20.86 -1.10 1.70
N LEU A 251 -20.67 -2.40 1.48
CA LEU A 251 -21.32 -3.46 2.25
C LEU A 251 -20.41 -4.69 2.35
N PHE A 252 -20.71 -5.57 3.29
CA PHE A 252 -20.11 -6.90 3.35
C PHE A 252 -21.10 -7.93 2.80
N VAL A 253 -20.63 -8.76 1.88
CA VAL A 253 -21.41 -9.83 1.24
C VAL A 253 -20.79 -11.18 1.60
N LYS A 254 -21.61 -12.19 1.85
CA LYS A 254 -21.19 -13.59 1.94
C LYS A 254 -22.03 -14.45 1.00
N GLN A 255 -21.35 -15.22 0.16
CA GLN A 255 -21.92 -16.14 -0.81
C GLN A 255 -21.08 -17.44 -0.83
N GLU A 256 -21.69 -18.53 -0.37
CA GLU A 256 -20.99 -19.83 -0.21
C GLU A 256 -21.15 -20.75 -1.44
N LYS A 257 -22.07 -20.42 -2.36
CA LYS A 257 -22.37 -21.22 -3.55
C LYS A 257 -22.51 -20.32 -4.79
N PRO A 258 -22.15 -20.79 -6.01
CA PRO A 258 -22.40 -20.04 -7.22
C PRO A 258 -23.90 -19.80 -7.42
N LEU A 259 -24.27 -18.60 -7.90
CA LEU A 259 -25.66 -18.30 -8.26
C LEU A 259 -25.89 -18.57 -9.76
N MET A 260 -27.10 -19.04 -10.10
CA MET A 260 -27.53 -19.17 -11.50
C MET A 260 -27.99 -17.82 -12.08
N GLN A 261 -28.45 -16.92 -11.21
CA GLN A 261 -28.84 -15.54 -11.55
C GLN A 261 -28.17 -14.57 -10.57
N LEU A 262 -27.85 -13.37 -11.05
CA LEU A 262 -27.05 -12.40 -10.30
C LEU A 262 -27.88 -11.77 -9.15
N LEU A 263 -27.24 -11.49 -8.02
CA LEU A 263 -27.78 -10.57 -7.03
C LEU A 263 -27.75 -9.17 -7.64
N ARG A 264 -28.90 -8.50 -7.76
CA ARG A 264 -28.98 -7.11 -8.21
C ARG A 264 -29.01 -6.16 -7.01
N ILE A 265 -28.12 -5.17 -7.04
CA ILE A 265 -27.99 -4.11 -6.06
C ILE A 265 -28.33 -2.80 -6.77
N SER A 266 -29.30 -2.04 -6.26
CA SER A 266 -29.76 -0.80 -6.89
C SER A 266 -29.77 0.36 -5.89
N VAL A 267 -29.27 1.51 -6.32
CA VAL A 267 -29.46 2.80 -5.64
C VAL A 267 -30.43 3.65 -6.48
N LEU A 268 -31.62 3.86 -5.93
CA LEU A 268 -32.70 4.63 -6.55
C LEU A 268 -32.63 6.07 -6.05
N LEU A 269 -32.43 7.03 -6.95
CA LEU A 269 -32.20 8.44 -6.63
C LEU A 269 -33.42 9.28 -6.97
N TYR A 270 -33.86 10.12 -6.04
CA TYR A 270 -35.10 10.89 -6.14
C TYR A 270 -34.85 12.39 -6.01
N ASP A 271 -35.65 13.18 -6.73
CA ASP A 271 -35.73 14.63 -6.59
C ASP A 271 -36.59 15.08 -5.39
N LEU A 272 -36.66 16.40 -5.16
CA LEU A 272 -37.48 16.98 -4.08
C LEU A 272 -38.98 16.74 -4.24
N ALA A 273 -39.45 16.42 -5.45
CA ALA A 273 -40.84 16.10 -5.74
C ALA A 273 -41.15 14.60 -5.58
N GLY A 274 -40.14 13.77 -5.28
CA GLY A 274 -40.26 12.32 -5.13
C GLY A 274 -40.24 11.53 -6.43
N ASN A 275 -39.84 12.13 -7.56
CA ASN A 275 -39.65 11.40 -8.81
C ASN A 275 -38.29 10.71 -8.82
N CYS A 276 -38.24 9.46 -9.28
CA CYS A 276 -36.97 8.78 -9.50
C CYS A 276 -36.27 9.41 -10.72
N VAL A 277 -35.13 10.05 -10.49
CA VAL A 277 -34.36 10.77 -11.51
C VAL A 277 -33.19 9.95 -12.06
N GLN A 278 -32.71 8.97 -11.31
CA GLN A 278 -31.58 8.12 -11.70
C GLN A 278 -31.63 6.79 -10.93
N ILE A 279 -31.19 5.71 -11.58
CA ILE A 279 -30.97 4.40 -10.97
C ILE A 279 -29.52 4.00 -11.24
N ALA A 280 -28.78 3.65 -10.19
CA ALA A 280 -27.46 3.05 -10.30
C ALA A 280 -27.56 1.56 -9.92
N ASP A 281 -27.25 0.66 -10.86
CA ASP A 281 -27.33 -0.79 -10.67
C ASP A 281 -25.94 -1.44 -10.65
N TYR A 282 -25.80 -2.50 -9.84
CA TYR A 282 -24.64 -3.37 -9.79
C TYR A 282 -25.07 -4.83 -9.62
N ASP A 283 -24.49 -5.73 -10.40
CA ASP A 283 -24.80 -7.15 -10.34
C ASP A 283 -23.65 -7.94 -9.70
N TRP A 284 -23.96 -8.82 -8.74
CA TRP A 284 -23.00 -9.64 -7.98
C TRP A 284 -23.25 -11.14 -8.14
N ASN A 285 -22.17 -11.91 -8.36
CA ASN A 285 -22.16 -13.37 -8.27
C ASN A 285 -20.72 -13.89 -8.12
N ARG A 286 -20.19 -13.83 -6.90
CA ARG A 286 -18.83 -14.27 -6.60
C ARG A 286 -18.79 -14.99 -5.25
N LEU A 287 -18.08 -16.12 -5.20
CA LEU A 287 -17.89 -16.87 -3.95
C LEU A 287 -17.07 -16.06 -2.94
N THR A 288 -17.38 -16.16 -1.67
CA THR A 288 -16.66 -15.46 -0.59
C THR A 288 -15.91 -16.45 0.28
N HIS A 289 -14.76 -16.93 -0.21
CA HIS A 289 -13.83 -17.77 0.54
C HIS A 289 -12.87 -16.93 1.40
N ILE A 290 -12.06 -17.56 2.25
CA ILE A 290 -10.98 -16.87 2.99
C ILE A 290 -9.80 -16.63 2.06
N ARG A 291 -9.33 -15.38 1.98
CA ARG A 291 -8.14 -15.04 1.16
C ARG A 291 -6.91 -15.61 1.85
N TRP A 292 -5.96 -16.06 1.04
CA TRP A 292 -4.68 -16.57 1.51
C TRP A 292 -3.98 -15.67 2.55
N ASP A 293 -4.06 -14.35 2.44
CA ASP A 293 -3.32 -13.42 3.29
C ASP A 293 -3.87 -13.30 4.73
N TYR A 294 -5.14 -13.66 4.99
CA TYR A 294 -5.62 -13.85 6.38
C TYR A 294 -4.96 -15.04 7.06
N MET A 295 -4.67 -16.08 6.29
CA MET A 295 -4.03 -17.28 6.79
C MET A 295 -2.53 -17.08 6.92
N PHE A 296 -1.94 -16.14 6.19
CA PHE A 296 -0.50 -16.03 6.04
C PHE A 296 0.26 -15.79 7.35
N GLU A 297 -0.14 -14.78 8.13
CA GLU A 297 0.50 -14.49 9.42
C GLU A 297 0.36 -15.67 10.39
N ARG A 298 -0.79 -16.32 10.36
CA ARG A 298 -1.10 -17.48 11.19
C ARG A 298 -0.28 -18.71 10.81
N SER A 299 -0.11 -18.97 9.52
CA SER A 299 0.73 -20.05 9.03
C SER A 299 2.19 -19.81 9.36
N CYS A 300 2.63 -18.54 9.32
CA CYS A 300 3.95 -18.15 9.82
C CYS A 300 4.04 -18.43 11.32
N ALA A 301 3.04 -18.04 12.11
CA ALA A 301 3.01 -18.28 13.55
C ALA A 301 3.09 -19.77 13.88
N ASP A 302 2.30 -20.62 13.23
CA ASP A 302 2.32 -22.07 13.40
C ASP A 302 3.71 -22.66 13.06
N ALA A 303 4.31 -22.26 11.94
CA ALA A 303 5.65 -22.70 11.55
C ALA A 303 6.71 -22.25 12.57
N VAL A 304 6.62 -21.02 13.07
CA VAL A 304 7.52 -20.45 14.09
C VAL A 304 7.39 -21.18 15.42
N VAL A 305 6.15 -21.48 15.85
CA VAL A 305 5.91 -22.22 17.09
C VAL A 305 6.52 -23.61 16.99
N TYR A 306 6.24 -24.35 15.92
CA TYR A 306 6.87 -25.65 15.69
C TYR A 306 8.40 -25.55 15.72
N LEU A 307 8.98 -24.58 15.01
CA LEU A 307 10.42 -24.41 14.95
C LEU A 307 11.03 -24.17 16.34
N LEU A 308 10.36 -23.42 17.22
CA LEU A 308 10.88 -23.06 18.53
C LEU A 308 10.60 -24.11 19.62
N THR A 309 9.48 -24.84 19.55
CA THR A 309 9.06 -25.77 20.60
C THR A 309 9.17 -27.25 20.21
N GLY A 310 9.15 -27.56 18.91
CA GLY A 310 9.09 -28.93 18.38
C GLY A 310 7.71 -29.58 18.45
N GLU A 311 6.66 -28.84 18.82
CA GLU A 311 5.29 -29.36 18.92
C GLU A 311 4.70 -29.67 17.53
N GLU A 312 4.58 -30.96 17.21
CA GLU A 312 4.21 -31.44 15.87
C GLU A 312 2.84 -30.95 15.36
N GLU A 313 1.91 -30.63 16.26
CA GLU A 313 0.59 -30.12 15.89
C GLU A 313 0.70 -28.86 15.03
N TYR A 314 1.59 -27.94 15.38
CA TYR A 314 1.75 -26.68 14.66
C TYR A 314 2.39 -26.87 13.29
N ALA A 315 3.28 -27.87 13.11
CA ALA A 315 3.79 -28.21 11.78
C ALA A 315 2.66 -28.72 10.86
N LYS A 316 1.77 -29.57 11.39
CA LYS A 316 0.63 -30.10 10.64
C LYS A 316 -0.36 -28.99 10.27
N LYS A 317 -0.60 -28.05 11.20
CA LYS A 317 -1.40 -26.86 10.92
C LYS A 317 -0.78 -26.00 9.83
N ALA A 318 0.49 -25.62 9.97
CA ALA A 318 1.21 -24.84 8.97
C ALA A 318 1.18 -25.49 7.57
N ALA A 319 1.32 -26.82 7.49
CA ALA A 319 1.23 -27.56 6.23
C ALA A 319 -0.18 -27.48 5.61
N ALA A 320 -1.23 -27.68 6.40
CA ALA A 320 -2.62 -27.61 5.94
C ALA A 320 -3.01 -26.19 5.50
N GLU A 321 -2.60 -25.16 6.25
CA GLU A 321 -2.84 -23.76 5.87
C GLU A 321 -2.04 -23.37 4.62
N LEU A 322 -0.79 -23.81 4.49
CA LEU A 322 0.02 -23.57 3.29
C LEU A 322 -0.60 -24.19 2.04
N LEU A 323 -1.10 -25.42 2.13
CA LEU A 323 -1.85 -26.06 1.04
C LEU A 323 -3.10 -25.27 0.66
N TYR A 324 -3.88 -24.81 1.65
CA TYR A 324 -5.05 -23.98 1.41
C TYR A 324 -4.68 -22.66 0.72
N MET A 325 -3.69 -21.94 1.25
CA MET A 325 -3.22 -20.67 0.68
C MET A 325 -2.79 -20.84 -0.78
N LEU A 326 -1.97 -21.85 -1.08
CA LEU A 326 -1.50 -22.08 -2.44
C LEU A 326 -2.63 -22.47 -3.39
N SER A 327 -3.61 -23.25 -2.92
CA SER A 327 -4.82 -23.56 -3.68
C SER A 327 -5.64 -22.32 -3.97
N ASP A 328 -5.83 -21.45 -2.97
CA ASP A 328 -6.56 -20.19 -3.09
C ASP A 328 -5.88 -19.24 -4.09
N MET A 329 -4.59 -18.96 -3.87
CA MET A 329 -3.76 -18.12 -4.75
C MET A 329 -3.85 -18.59 -6.21
N LYS A 330 -3.82 -19.91 -6.45
CA LYS A 330 -3.93 -20.49 -7.79
C LYS A 330 -5.34 -20.35 -8.37
N GLN A 331 -6.34 -20.94 -7.71
CA GLN A 331 -7.66 -21.19 -8.30
C GLN A 331 -8.56 -19.95 -8.31
N THR A 332 -8.65 -19.25 -7.19
CA THR A 332 -9.56 -18.09 -7.04
C THR A 332 -8.89 -16.79 -7.46
N GLY A 333 -7.56 -16.75 -7.36
CA GLY A 333 -6.72 -15.60 -7.60
C GLY A 333 -6.18 -15.51 -9.02
N VAL A 334 -5.00 -16.11 -9.22
CA VAL A 334 -4.17 -15.96 -10.41
C VAL A 334 -4.88 -16.47 -11.66
N LEU A 335 -5.53 -17.64 -11.60
CA LEU A 335 -6.23 -18.17 -12.78
C LEU A 335 -7.46 -17.36 -13.15
N TYR A 336 -8.21 -16.85 -12.17
CA TYR A 336 -9.30 -15.93 -12.42
C TYR A 336 -8.78 -14.66 -13.12
N PHE A 337 -7.69 -14.10 -12.60
CA PHE A 337 -7.06 -12.92 -13.17
C PHE A 337 -6.63 -13.15 -14.62
N MET A 338 -5.97 -14.28 -14.89
CA MET A 338 -5.54 -14.66 -16.25
C MET A 338 -6.72 -14.93 -17.20
N GLN A 339 -7.82 -15.51 -16.71
CA GLN A 339 -8.97 -15.89 -17.54
C GLN A 339 -9.85 -14.70 -17.90
N TYR A 340 -10.14 -13.84 -16.93
CA TYR A 340 -11.12 -12.76 -17.08
C TYR A 340 -10.48 -11.39 -17.30
N ASN A 341 -9.15 -11.29 -17.20
CA ASN A 341 -8.43 -10.02 -17.19
C ASN A 341 -9.02 -9.02 -16.17
N GLN A 342 -9.43 -9.54 -15.01
CA GLN A 342 -10.08 -8.80 -13.94
C GLN A 342 -9.60 -9.29 -12.58
N LYS A 343 -9.51 -8.37 -11.62
CA LYS A 343 -9.24 -8.70 -10.21
C LYS A 343 -10.46 -9.41 -9.60
N PRO A 344 -10.30 -10.56 -8.93
CA PRO A 344 -11.43 -11.33 -8.40
C PRO A 344 -12.17 -10.60 -7.26
N PHE A 345 -11.45 -9.82 -6.44
CA PHE A 345 -12.02 -8.98 -5.37
C PHE A 345 -11.21 -7.68 -5.21
N ASP A 346 -9.89 -7.82 -5.19
CA ASP A 346 -8.93 -6.76 -4.93
C ASP A 346 -7.57 -7.13 -5.56
N ASP A 347 -6.54 -6.32 -5.29
CA ASP A 347 -5.19 -6.50 -5.82
C ASP A 347 -4.38 -7.59 -5.14
N GLY A 348 -4.89 -8.27 -4.11
CA GLY A 348 -4.17 -9.27 -3.31
C GLY A 348 -3.67 -10.51 -4.07
N TYR A 349 -4.03 -10.67 -5.35
CA TYR A 349 -3.52 -11.72 -6.23
C TYR A 349 -2.58 -11.21 -7.33
N GLY A 350 -2.27 -9.91 -7.32
CA GLY A 350 -1.30 -9.29 -8.22
C GLY A 350 0.14 -9.67 -7.89
N THR A 351 1.05 -9.37 -8.82
CA THR A 351 2.46 -9.77 -8.72
C THR A 351 3.19 -9.15 -7.52
N VAL A 352 2.80 -7.96 -7.08
CA VAL A 352 3.36 -7.31 -5.88
C VAL A 352 3.11 -8.12 -4.60
N HIS A 353 1.87 -8.55 -4.39
CA HIS A 353 1.49 -9.28 -3.17
C HIS A 353 2.00 -10.72 -3.20
N MET A 354 1.97 -11.36 -4.38
CA MET A 354 2.58 -12.67 -4.58
C MET A 354 4.10 -12.64 -4.38
N GLY A 355 4.77 -11.57 -4.85
CA GLY A 355 6.20 -11.33 -4.63
C GLY A 355 6.55 -11.19 -3.14
N ARG A 356 5.78 -10.38 -2.39
CA ARG A 356 5.91 -10.23 -0.94
C ARG A 356 5.68 -11.56 -0.20
N ALA A 357 4.66 -12.33 -0.61
CA ALA A 357 4.34 -13.62 -0.01
C ALA A 357 5.45 -14.66 -0.17
N MET A 358 6.26 -14.59 -1.24
CA MET A 358 7.27 -15.61 -1.54
C MET A 358 8.28 -15.83 -0.44
N ALA A 359 8.67 -14.77 0.26
CA ALA A 359 9.59 -14.91 1.38
C ALA A 359 9.01 -15.88 2.45
N GLY A 360 7.69 -15.85 2.69
CA GLY A 360 7.06 -16.53 3.83
C GLY A 360 6.61 -17.91 3.46
N LEU A 361 6.10 -18.07 2.24
CA LEU A 361 5.86 -19.39 1.65
C LEU A 361 7.17 -20.21 1.61
N CYS A 362 8.29 -19.59 1.21
CA CYS A 362 9.60 -20.22 1.23
C CYS A 362 10.09 -20.53 2.65
N MET A 363 9.88 -19.62 3.61
CA MET A 363 10.23 -19.85 5.02
C MET A 363 9.47 -21.04 5.61
N ILE A 364 8.14 -21.05 5.48
CA ILE A 364 7.28 -22.11 6.02
C ILE A 364 7.70 -23.44 5.39
N TYR A 365 7.86 -23.48 4.06
CA TYR A 365 8.32 -24.69 3.38
C TYR A 365 9.72 -25.15 3.85
N ASP A 366 10.68 -24.24 4.02
CA ASP A 366 12.03 -24.59 4.48
C ASP A 366 12.04 -25.12 5.93
N ILE A 367 11.13 -24.66 6.77
CA ILE A 367 10.90 -25.22 8.12
C ILE A 367 10.30 -26.62 8.01
N LEU A 368 9.21 -26.77 7.25
CA LEU A 368 8.45 -28.02 7.17
C LEU A 368 9.22 -29.14 6.46
N ARG A 369 9.97 -28.86 5.40
CA ARG A 369 10.76 -29.88 4.69
C ARG A 369 11.84 -30.53 5.57
N LYS A 370 12.23 -29.85 6.65
CA LYS A 370 13.18 -30.33 7.67
C LYS A 370 12.48 -30.99 8.87
N ALA A 371 11.17 -31.18 8.81
CA ALA A 371 10.35 -31.83 9.83
C ALA A 371 10.01 -33.28 9.43
N PRO A 372 10.85 -34.28 9.78
CA PRO A 372 10.68 -35.65 9.29
C PRO A 372 9.36 -36.26 9.77
N GLY A 373 8.58 -36.82 8.85
CA GLY A 373 7.34 -37.55 9.14
C GLY A 373 6.11 -36.68 9.41
N LEU A 374 6.22 -35.35 9.35
CA LEU A 374 5.10 -34.43 9.61
C LEU A 374 4.34 -34.00 8.36
N MET A 375 4.90 -34.22 7.17
CA MET A 375 4.21 -34.10 5.88
C MET A 375 4.31 -35.41 5.11
N THR A 376 3.26 -35.77 4.37
CA THR A 376 3.33 -36.84 3.38
C THR A 376 4.12 -36.38 2.15
N GLU A 377 4.71 -37.31 1.41
CA GLU A 377 5.38 -36.98 0.14
C GLU A 377 4.44 -36.30 -0.86
N GLU A 378 3.14 -36.63 -0.80
CA GLU A 378 2.11 -36.01 -1.63
C GLU A 378 1.88 -34.55 -1.23
N GLN A 379 1.70 -34.27 0.07
CA GLN A 379 1.57 -32.91 0.57
C GLN A 379 2.78 -32.05 0.21
N GLN A 380 3.99 -32.59 0.41
CA GLN A 380 5.22 -31.89 0.05
C GLN A 380 5.25 -31.54 -1.46
N LYS A 381 4.93 -32.51 -2.33
CA LYS A 381 4.89 -32.27 -3.79
C LYS A 381 3.83 -31.25 -4.18
N GLU A 382 2.66 -31.24 -3.54
CA GLU A 382 1.61 -30.27 -3.83
C GLU A 382 2.01 -28.85 -3.38
N ILE A 383 2.66 -28.72 -2.22
CA ILE A 383 3.22 -27.44 -1.76
C ILE A 383 4.27 -26.94 -2.76
N GLU A 384 5.21 -27.80 -3.17
CA GLU A 384 6.24 -27.46 -4.16
C GLU A 384 5.59 -26.99 -5.48
N LYS A 385 4.63 -27.75 -6.03
CA LYS A 385 3.90 -27.37 -7.24
C LYS A 385 3.20 -26.02 -7.11
N GLY A 386 2.57 -25.75 -5.96
CA GLY A 386 1.92 -24.47 -5.69
C GLY A 386 2.92 -23.32 -5.71
N ILE A 387 4.04 -23.44 -4.99
CA ILE A 387 5.10 -22.42 -4.99
C ILE A 387 5.69 -22.24 -6.39
N PHE A 388 5.89 -23.33 -7.13
CA PHE A 388 6.44 -23.30 -8.49
C PHE A 388 5.50 -22.60 -9.45
N PHE A 389 4.18 -22.80 -9.30
CA PHE A 389 3.16 -22.10 -10.06
C PHE A 389 3.21 -20.59 -9.81
N ILE A 390 3.30 -20.16 -8.55
CA ILE A 390 3.41 -18.74 -8.21
C ILE A 390 4.72 -18.14 -8.74
N ALA A 391 5.86 -18.83 -8.59
CA ALA A 391 7.12 -18.39 -9.16
C ALA A 391 7.08 -18.33 -10.69
N PHE A 392 6.38 -19.25 -11.35
CA PHE A 392 6.14 -19.19 -12.78
C PHE A 392 5.27 -17.97 -13.16
N TYR A 393 4.17 -17.72 -12.45
CA TYR A 393 3.35 -16.52 -12.63
C TYR A 393 4.17 -15.23 -12.50
N LEU A 394 5.00 -15.11 -11.46
CA LEU A 394 5.91 -13.98 -11.27
C LEU A 394 6.97 -13.88 -12.38
N GLY A 395 7.46 -15.00 -12.93
CA GLY A 395 8.43 -14.98 -14.03
C GLY A 395 7.85 -14.65 -15.42
N GLN A 396 6.52 -14.72 -15.59
CA GLN A 396 5.82 -14.55 -16.87
C GLN A 396 5.08 -13.22 -17.02
N CYS A 397 4.87 -12.48 -15.94
CA CYS A 397 4.11 -11.24 -15.94
C CYS A 397 5.04 -10.01 -16.03
N GLY A 398 4.88 -9.20 -17.07
CA GLY A 398 5.41 -7.83 -17.07
C GLY A 398 4.51 -6.92 -16.25
N THR A 399 5.06 -6.16 -15.30
CA THR A 399 4.30 -5.37 -14.32
C THR A 399 3.31 -4.36 -14.88
N VAL A 400 3.58 -3.79 -16.06
CA VAL A 400 2.68 -2.81 -16.72
C VAL A 400 1.49 -3.45 -17.43
N ASN A 401 1.61 -4.72 -17.82
CA ASN A 401 0.58 -5.38 -18.63
C ASN A 401 -0.39 -6.22 -17.81
N CYS A 402 -0.22 -6.31 -16.49
CA CYS A 402 -1.23 -6.91 -15.61
C CYS A 402 -2.53 -6.07 -15.65
N GLU A 403 -2.43 -4.74 -15.71
CA GLU A 403 -3.61 -3.87 -15.83
C GLU A 403 -4.23 -3.87 -17.24
N ASN A 404 -3.48 -4.28 -18.26
CA ASN A 404 -3.88 -4.25 -19.67
C ASN A 404 -3.90 -5.63 -20.37
N GLY A 405 -4.00 -6.73 -19.62
CA GLY A 405 -4.27 -8.07 -20.15
C GLY A 405 -3.19 -8.73 -21.00
N GLY A 406 -1.91 -8.38 -20.80
CA GLY A 406 -0.79 -8.99 -21.55
C GLY A 406 0.19 -9.76 -20.65
N LEU A 407 0.15 -11.09 -20.68
CA LEU A 407 1.28 -11.91 -20.20
C LEU A 407 2.44 -11.75 -21.20
N ARG A 408 3.58 -11.23 -20.76
CA ARG A 408 4.80 -11.18 -21.58
C ARG A 408 5.94 -11.84 -20.83
N TYR A 409 6.42 -12.95 -21.37
CA TYR A 409 7.59 -13.64 -20.86
C TYR A 409 8.87 -12.82 -21.11
N PHE A 410 9.62 -12.55 -20.05
CA PHE A 410 10.98 -11.98 -20.11
C PHE A 410 11.99 -13.04 -19.65
N PRO A 411 12.41 -13.98 -20.52
CA PRO A 411 13.46 -14.94 -20.15
C PRO A 411 14.77 -14.23 -19.82
N GLU A 412 15.05 -13.12 -20.51
CA GLU A 412 16.21 -12.26 -20.33
C GLU A 412 15.71 -10.82 -20.52
N MET A 413 15.94 -9.93 -19.55
CA MET A 413 15.56 -8.52 -19.68
C MET A 413 16.58 -7.79 -20.55
N GLU A 414 16.50 -8.00 -21.87
CA GLU A 414 17.35 -7.28 -22.83
C GLU A 414 17.02 -5.79 -22.88
N ASP A 415 15.76 -5.42 -22.63
CA ASP A 415 15.32 -4.03 -22.60
C ASP A 415 15.44 -3.45 -21.19
N GLN A 416 16.53 -2.71 -20.97
CA GLN A 416 16.77 -2.03 -19.72
C GLN A 416 15.69 -1.01 -19.34
N SER A 417 14.92 -0.45 -20.28
CA SER A 417 13.85 0.50 -19.93
C SER A 417 12.66 -0.20 -19.26
N SER A 418 12.40 -1.46 -19.65
CA SER A 418 11.32 -2.27 -19.08
C SER A 418 11.53 -2.63 -17.61
N LEU A 419 12.79 -2.66 -17.17
CA LEU A 419 13.17 -2.94 -15.79
C LEU A 419 12.72 -1.86 -14.81
N LEU A 420 12.52 -0.61 -15.26
CA LEU A 420 12.07 0.50 -14.40
C LEU A 420 10.55 0.61 -14.30
N LEU A 421 9.84 -0.11 -15.17
CA LEU A 421 8.40 0.00 -15.24
C LEU A 421 7.77 -0.69 -14.02
N GLY A 422 6.68 -0.14 -13.49
CA GLY A 422 5.86 -0.77 -12.43
C GLY A 422 6.29 -0.51 -10.98
N GLY A 423 7.37 0.23 -10.73
CA GLY A 423 7.69 0.73 -9.38
C GLY A 423 7.85 -0.37 -8.31
N ASN A 424 7.17 -0.19 -7.18
CA ASN A 424 7.17 -1.14 -6.06
C ASN A 424 6.74 -2.57 -6.49
N TRP A 425 5.79 -2.71 -7.42
CA TRP A 425 5.32 -4.00 -7.92
C TRP A 425 6.45 -4.85 -8.48
N THR A 426 7.29 -4.25 -9.32
CA THR A 426 8.41 -4.95 -9.97
C THR A 426 9.47 -5.31 -8.96
N THR A 427 9.77 -4.40 -8.02
CA THR A 427 10.76 -4.66 -6.96
C THR A 427 10.37 -5.89 -6.13
N ASP A 428 9.12 -5.93 -5.65
CA ASP A 428 8.61 -7.00 -4.80
C ASP A 428 8.46 -8.32 -5.56
N GLN A 429 7.97 -8.27 -6.81
CA GLN A 429 7.86 -9.44 -7.69
C GLN A 429 9.22 -10.13 -7.88
N PHE A 430 10.24 -9.35 -8.22
CA PHE A 430 11.56 -9.90 -8.53
C PHE A 430 12.34 -10.25 -7.26
N ALA A 431 12.17 -9.54 -6.14
CA ALA A 431 12.66 -10.00 -4.84
C ALA A 431 12.03 -11.38 -4.49
N GLY A 432 10.74 -11.55 -4.74
CA GLY A 432 10.01 -12.82 -4.60
C GLY A 432 10.64 -13.98 -5.38
N LEU A 433 10.98 -13.76 -6.65
CA LEU A 433 11.70 -14.73 -7.49
C LEU A 433 13.10 -15.07 -6.93
N GLY A 434 13.77 -14.11 -6.30
CA GLY A 434 15.03 -14.33 -5.61
C GLY A 434 14.89 -15.28 -4.41
N TYR A 435 13.86 -15.11 -3.57
CA TYR A 435 13.58 -16.05 -2.47
C TYR A 435 13.29 -17.47 -2.96
N PHE A 436 12.52 -17.59 -4.04
CA PHE A 436 12.28 -18.87 -4.69
C PHE A 436 13.60 -19.53 -5.13
N ALA A 437 14.44 -18.78 -5.85
CA ALA A 437 15.68 -19.31 -6.41
C ALA A 437 16.66 -19.81 -5.33
N LEU A 438 16.71 -19.12 -4.19
CA LEU A 438 17.55 -19.48 -3.05
C LEU A 438 16.98 -20.66 -2.25
N THR A 439 15.66 -20.85 -2.25
CA THR A 439 14.99 -21.97 -1.57
C THR A 439 15.08 -23.27 -2.37
N PHE A 440 14.96 -23.16 -3.69
CA PHE A 440 14.95 -24.28 -4.65
C PHE A 440 16.16 -24.21 -5.62
N PRO A 441 17.41 -24.30 -5.13
CA PRO A 441 18.61 -24.21 -5.97
C PRO A 441 18.72 -25.35 -7.01
N GLU A 442 17.95 -26.41 -6.85
CA GLU A 442 17.79 -27.52 -7.81
C GLU A 442 16.86 -27.22 -8.97
N HIS A 443 15.96 -26.23 -8.83
CA HIS A 443 14.98 -25.93 -9.87
C HIS A 443 15.67 -25.29 -11.10
N PRO A 444 15.33 -25.69 -12.34
CA PRO A 444 16.04 -25.23 -13.54
C PRO A 444 16.02 -23.72 -13.80
N LEU A 445 14.98 -23.03 -13.32
CA LEU A 445 14.82 -21.58 -13.50
C LEU A 445 15.52 -20.74 -12.43
N SER A 446 15.99 -21.35 -11.33
CA SER A 446 16.57 -20.61 -10.20
C SER A 446 17.75 -19.73 -10.59
N PRO A 447 18.70 -20.15 -11.47
CA PRO A 447 19.77 -19.27 -11.91
C PRO A 447 19.27 -17.97 -12.58
N VAL A 448 18.36 -18.09 -13.54
CA VAL A 448 17.81 -16.94 -14.28
C VAL A 448 16.97 -16.06 -13.37
N TYR A 449 16.17 -16.65 -12.48
CA TYR A 449 15.35 -15.91 -11.54
C TYR A 449 16.20 -15.13 -10.53
N LEU A 450 17.30 -15.71 -10.04
CA LEU A 450 18.21 -15.01 -9.14
C LEU A 450 18.94 -13.85 -9.83
N GLU A 451 19.42 -14.05 -11.07
CA GLU A 451 20.08 -12.97 -11.82
C GLU A 451 19.12 -11.83 -12.17
N ASN A 452 17.91 -12.15 -12.65
CA ASN A 452 16.89 -11.13 -12.91
C ASN A 452 16.49 -10.38 -11.65
N SER A 453 16.37 -11.10 -10.53
CA SER A 453 16.11 -10.52 -9.21
C SER A 453 17.16 -9.48 -8.82
N LYS A 454 18.45 -9.84 -8.90
CA LYS A 454 19.57 -8.93 -8.61
C LYS A 454 19.61 -7.75 -9.59
N ALA A 455 19.39 -7.98 -10.88
CA ALA A 455 19.43 -6.95 -11.90
C ALA A 455 18.34 -5.88 -11.68
N VAL A 456 17.10 -6.29 -11.39
CA VAL A 456 15.99 -5.38 -11.10
C VAL A 456 16.27 -4.59 -9.85
N VAL A 457 16.61 -5.24 -8.74
CA VAL A 457 16.85 -4.56 -7.46
C VAL A 457 17.99 -3.55 -7.59
N LYS A 458 19.10 -3.95 -8.22
CA LYS A 458 20.23 -3.04 -8.48
C LYS A 458 19.79 -1.83 -9.30
N LYS A 459 19.07 -2.06 -10.40
CA LYS A 459 18.65 -0.99 -11.29
C LYS A 459 17.63 -0.05 -10.63
N HIS A 460 16.69 -0.58 -9.86
CA HIS A 460 15.75 0.23 -9.09
C HIS A 460 16.44 1.08 -8.03
N LEU A 461 17.45 0.54 -7.35
CA LEU A 461 18.29 1.34 -6.47
C LEU A 461 19.04 2.41 -7.27
N GLU A 462 19.63 2.09 -8.42
CA GLU A 462 20.50 3.01 -9.16
C GLU A 462 19.73 4.10 -9.95
N GLU A 463 18.55 3.80 -10.48
CA GLU A 463 17.85 4.66 -11.45
C GLU A 463 16.45 5.10 -10.98
N LEU A 464 15.68 4.25 -10.27
CA LEU A 464 14.34 4.60 -9.81
C LEU A 464 14.35 5.36 -8.48
N THR A 465 15.26 4.98 -7.57
CA THR A 465 15.48 5.68 -6.31
C THR A 465 16.26 6.97 -6.59
N ASP A 466 15.77 8.09 -6.07
CA ASP A 466 16.39 9.41 -6.23
C ASP A 466 17.84 9.45 -5.68
N PRO A 467 18.73 10.38 -6.11
CA PRO A 467 20.08 10.50 -5.57
C PRO A 467 20.16 10.61 -4.04
N ASP A 468 19.12 11.10 -3.38
CA ASP A 468 19.04 11.19 -1.91
C ASP A 468 18.44 9.96 -1.23
N GLY A 469 18.23 8.87 -1.98
CA GLY A 469 17.68 7.62 -1.46
C GLY A 469 16.16 7.63 -1.33
N ILE A 470 15.46 8.57 -1.98
CA ILE A 470 14.01 8.68 -1.87
C ILE A 470 13.34 7.75 -2.90
N TRP A 471 12.42 6.93 -2.42
CA TRP A 471 11.50 6.16 -3.27
C TRP A 471 10.40 7.09 -3.82
N PRO A 472 10.11 7.05 -5.13
CA PRO A 472 9.31 8.11 -5.75
C PRO A 472 7.84 8.16 -5.32
N GLU A 473 7.23 7.03 -4.96
CA GLU A 473 5.76 6.93 -4.81
C GLU A 473 5.17 7.71 -3.62
N SER A 474 5.59 7.39 -2.40
CA SER A 474 5.22 8.08 -1.15
C SER A 474 6.09 7.53 -0.01
N MET A 475 5.98 8.11 1.20
CA MET A 475 6.70 7.59 2.37
C MET A 475 6.17 6.19 2.79
N ARG A 476 4.86 5.93 2.70
CA ARG A 476 4.29 4.59 2.85
C ARG A 476 4.96 3.56 1.95
N TYR A 477 5.12 3.88 0.67
CA TYR A 477 5.71 2.97 -0.31
C TYR A 477 7.23 2.88 -0.21
N HIS A 478 7.88 3.94 0.27
CA HIS A 478 9.27 3.90 0.70
C HIS A 478 9.48 2.79 1.75
N PHE A 479 8.69 2.79 2.84
CA PHE A 479 8.76 1.73 3.86
C PHE A 479 8.37 0.37 3.29
N ALA A 480 7.32 0.29 2.46
CA ALA A 480 6.84 -0.96 1.88
C ALA A 480 7.93 -1.69 1.05
N VAL A 481 8.70 -0.96 0.26
CA VAL A 481 9.83 -1.51 -0.51
C VAL A 481 11.04 -1.74 0.38
N LEU A 482 11.38 -0.79 1.25
CA LEU A 482 12.57 -0.86 2.10
C LEU A 482 12.56 -2.10 3.03
N GLN A 483 11.40 -2.44 3.61
CA GLN A 483 11.27 -3.64 4.44
C GLN A 483 11.48 -4.93 3.63
N GLY A 484 10.94 -5.01 2.40
CA GLY A 484 11.12 -6.17 1.52
C GLY A 484 12.57 -6.35 1.08
N LEU A 485 13.22 -5.24 0.72
CA LEU A 485 14.63 -5.20 0.35
C LEU A 485 15.57 -5.54 1.51
N LEU A 486 15.26 -5.15 2.75
CA LEU A 486 16.08 -5.50 3.91
C LEU A 486 16.20 -7.02 4.09
N LEU A 487 15.06 -7.70 4.03
CA LEU A 487 15.01 -9.14 4.20
C LEU A 487 15.71 -9.85 3.05
N TYR A 488 15.52 -9.33 1.83
CA TYR A 488 16.16 -9.86 0.64
C TYR A 488 17.68 -9.65 0.72
N ALA A 489 18.16 -8.50 1.21
CA ALA A 489 19.57 -8.22 1.46
C ALA A 489 20.20 -9.24 2.42
N LEU A 490 19.51 -9.57 3.51
CA LEU A 490 20.00 -10.54 4.50
C LEU A 490 20.09 -11.96 3.92
N VAL A 491 19.07 -12.38 3.17
CA VAL A 491 19.03 -13.70 2.56
C VAL A 491 20.05 -13.81 1.43
N LEU A 492 20.22 -12.78 0.59
CA LEU A 492 21.26 -12.71 -0.44
C LEU A 492 22.67 -12.80 0.18
N LYS A 493 22.98 -11.95 1.16
CA LYS A 493 24.30 -11.91 1.80
C LYS A 493 24.65 -13.25 2.43
N ARG A 494 23.68 -13.92 3.06
CA ARG A 494 23.90 -15.24 3.69
C ARG A 494 24.10 -16.36 2.66
N ASN A 495 23.24 -16.44 1.65
CA ASN A 495 23.15 -17.62 0.80
C ASN A 495 24.02 -17.52 -0.46
N GLU A 496 24.27 -16.30 -0.93
CA GLU A 496 25.03 -16.05 -2.17
C GLU A 496 26.24 -15.14 -1.96
N GLY A 497 26.20 -14.24 -0.97
CA GLY A 497 27.33 -13.37 -0.60
C GLY A 497 27.17 -11.91 -1.05
N THR A 498 26.18 -11.59 -1.88
CA THR A 498 25.87 -10.20 -2.26
C THR A 498 25.40 -9.39 -1.06
N ASP A 499 26.15 -8.33 -0.72
CA ASP A 499 25.81 -7.41 0.36
C ASP A 499 25.20 -6.12 -0.19
N LEU A 500 23.88 -5.96 -0.06
CA LEU A 500 23.20 -4.71 -0.50
C LEU A 500 23.54 -3.50 0.38
N ALA A 501 24.08 -3.70 1.58
CA ALA A 501 24.45 -2.61 2.49
C ALA A 501 25.58 -1.72 1.94
N VAL A 502 26.37 -2.24 1.00
CA VAL A 502 27.45 -1.49 0.34
C VAL A 502 26.91 -0.49 -0.68
N ASN A 503 25.65 -0.63 -1.10
CA ASN A 503 25.03 0.31 -2.03
C ASN A 503 24.68 1.62 -1.29
N PRO A 504 25.23 2.77 -1.71
CA PRO A 504 25.02 4.03 -1.01
C PRO A 504 23.56 4.49 -1.00
N LYS A 505 22.78 4.21 -2.05
CA LYS A 505 21.36 4.59 -2.11
C LYS A 505 20.51 3.75 -1.16
N PHE A 506 20.83 2.47 -0.99
CA PHE A 506 20.16 1.62 0.00
C PHE A 506 20.37 2.15 1.43
N LYS A 507 21.59 2.57 1.79
CA LYS A 507 21.86 3.27 3.06
C LYS A 507 21.11 4.60 3.15
N LYS A 508 21.09 5.39 2.08
CA LYS A 508 20.40 6.68 2.03
C LYS A 508 18.88 6.56 2.21
N MET A 509 18.24 5.48 1.77
CA MET A 509 16.81 5.23 2.05
C MET A 509 16.53 5.26 3.56
N TYR A 510 17.32 4.52 4.35
CA TYR A 510 17.24 4.56 5.80
C TYR A 510 17.59 5.93 6.40
N GLN A 511 18.61 6.60 5.85
CA GLN A 511 19.02 7.92 6.31
C GLN A 511 17.90 8.96 6.11
N TYR A 512 17.28 8.99 4.93
CA TYR A 512 16.15 9.84 4.61
C TYR A 512 14.99 9.62 5.59
N ALA A 513 14.59 8.36 5.80
CA ALA A 513 13.51 8.02 6.72
C ALA A 513 13.80 8.40 8.18
N LEU A 514 15.07 8.30 8.59
CA LEU A 514 15.52 8.76 9.90
C LEU A 514 15.48 10.28 10.02
N GLU A 515 16.01 11.00 9.04
CA GLU A 515 16.23 12.46 9.12
C GLU A 515 14.93 13.26 8.95
N THR A 516 13.92 12.65 8.33
CA THR A 516 12.63 13.27 8.06
C THR A 516 11.51 12.87 9.03
N GLN A 517 11.83 12.06 10.06
CA GLN A 517 10.87 11.62 11.08
C GLN A 517 10.10 12.79 11.72
N LEU A 518 8.81 12.58 11.97
CA LEU A 518 7.93 13.54 12.61
C LEU A 518 8.20 13.63 14.13
N PRO A 519 7.77 14.73 14.78
CA PRO A 519 7.85 14.86 16.23
C PRO A 519 7.12 13.76 17.01
N GLN A 520 7.56 13.52 18.25
CA GLN A 520 6.84 12.71 19.22
C GLN A 520 5.67 13.49 19.83
N TYR A 521 4.50 12.86 19.99
CA TYR A 521 3.35 13.48 20.65
C TYR A 521 2.37 12.46 21.24
N CYS A 522 1.42 12.94 22.05
CA CYS A 522 0.58 12.07 22.86
C CYS A 522 -0.39 11.18 22.07
N TYR A 523 -0.75 11.53 20.84
CA TYR A 523 -1.60 10.69 20.00
C TYR A 523 -0.90 9.39 19.59
N THR A 524 0.42 9.47 19.40
CA THR A 524 1.26 8.32 19.03
C THR A 524 1.88 7.68 20.27
N ASP A 525 1.27 7.80 21.45
CA ASP A 525 1.84 7.33 22.72
C ASP A 525 3.27 7.86 22.99
N ASN A 526 3.55 9.09 22.57
CA ASN A 526 4.86 9.74 22.59
C ASN A 526 5.93 9.01 21.74
N THR A 527 5.52 8.29 20.70
CA THR A 527 6.41 7.74 19.69
C THR A 527 6.56 8.67 18.49
N ILE A 528 7.65 8.55 17.73
CA ILE A 528 7.83 9.25 16.45
C ILE A 528 6.94 8.61 15.38
N SER A 529 6.75 9.32 14.28
CA SER A 529 6.12 8.78 13.07
C SER A 529 6.87 9.21 11.81
N HIS A 530 6.48 8.68 10.65
CA HIS A 530 7.01 9.10 9.35
C HIS A 530 6.18 10.24 8.78
N LEU A 531 6.80 11.09 7.94
CA LEU A 531 6.07 12.18 7.28
C LEU A 531 5.00 11.64 6.32
N VAL A 532 3.95 12.43 6.09
CA VAL A 532 2.77 12.02 5.31
C VAL A 532 2.66 12.89 4.08
N PHE A 533 2.54 12.26 2.90
CA PHE A 533 2.20 12.88 1.63
C PHE A 533 1.78 11.81 0.62
N GLY A 534 0.98 12.21 -0.38
CA GLY A 534 0.42 11.27 -1.33
C GLY A 534 -0.37 10.17 -0.63
N ASP A 535 -0.34 8.96 -1.19
CA ASP A 535 -1.02 7.80 -0.64
C ASP A 535 -0.31 7.28 0.64
N ASP A 536 -0.47 8.00 1.74
CA ASP A 536 0.09 7.70 3.06
C ASP A 536 -0.82 8.20 4.18
N ASN A 537 -0.74 7.59 5.37
CA ASN A 537 -1.51 7.96 6.54
C ASN A 537 -0.59 8.14 7.74
N LEU A 538 -0.94 9.07 8.64
CA LEU A 538 -0.17 9.31 9.85
C LEU A 538 -0.17 8.07 10.76
N GLY A 539 1.00 7.44 10.92
CA GLY A 539 1.16 6.22 11.71
C GLY A 539 1.54 6.48 13.17
N THR A 540 1.76 5.39 13.93
CA THR A 540 2.21 5.42 15.34
C THR A 540 3.65 4.92 15.50
N GLY A 541 4.51 5.18 14.52
CA GLY A 541 5.91 4.72 14.53
C GLY A 541 6.14 3.25 14.20
N LYS A 542 5.08 2.44 14.02
CA LYS A 542 5.20 1.01 13.71
C LYS A 542 5.99 0.70 12.43
N SER A 543 5.95 1.59 11.42
CA SER A 543 6.71 1.45 10.17
C SER A 543 8.23 1.30 10.39
N PHE A 544 8.76 1.78 11.52
CA PHE A 544 10.19 1.72 11.84
C PHE A 544 10.65 0.39 12.47
N TRP A 545 9.78 -0.63 12.63
CA TRP A 545 10.14 -1.92 13.25
C TRP A 545 11.44 -2.52 12.69
N HIS A 546 11.66 -2.38 11.39
CA HIS A 546 12.78 -2.97 10.67
C HIS A 546 14.10 -2.20 10.85
N PHE A 547 14.12 -1.04 11.52
CA PHE A 547 15.34 -0.27 11.78
C PHE A 547 16.28 -0.99 12.76
N ASN A 548 15.72 -1.72 13.72
CA ASN A 548 16.50 -2.59 14.60
C ASN A 548 17.28 -3.63 13.79
N LEU A 549 16.60 -4.31 12.86
CA LEU A 549 17.21 -5.31 12.00
C LEU A 549 18.24 -4.67 11.04
N ALA A 550 17.90 -3.54 10.43
CA ALA A 550 18.82 -2.78 9.58
C ALA A 550 20.09 -2.35 10.33
N SER A 551 19.99 -2.01 11.63
CA SER A 551 21.16 -1.67 12.43
C SER A 551 22.21 -2.78 12.47
N THR A 552 21.80 -4.05 12.41
CA THR A 552 22.72 -5.19 12.38
C THR A 552 23.46 -5.29 11.05
N LEU A 553 22.78 -4.93 9.95
CA LEU A 553 23.35 -4.95 8.61
C LEU A 553 24.45 -3.89 8.44
N PHE A 554 24.28 -2.72 9.05
CA PHE A 554 25.24 -1.61 9.00
C PHE A 554 26.26 -1.61 10.16
N ARG A 555 26.11 -2.48 11.16
CA ARG A 555 26.91 -2.47 12.39
C ARG A 555 28.42 -2.50 12.14
N ASP A 556 28.86 -3.38 11.23
CA ASP A 556 30.28 -3.60 10.96
C ASP A 556 30.89 -2.48 10.11
N SER A 557 30.10 -1.84 9.25
CA SER A 557 30.57 -0.83 8.29
C SER A 557 30.41 0.61 8.78
N ASP A 558 29.35 0.90 9.53
CA ASP A 558 29.06 2.20 10.12
C ASP A 558 28.32 2.05 11.47
N PRO A 559 29.07 1.85 12.56
CA PRO A 559 28.48 1.63 13.88
C PRO A 559 27.69 2.84 14.39
N VAL A 560 28.10 4.06 14.03
CA VAL A 560 27.38 5.29 14.43
C VAL A 560 26.03 5.36 13.74
N PHE A 561 25.97 5.07 12.44
CA PHE A 561 24.70 4.99 11.73
C PHE A 561 23.81 3.87 12.29
N ALA A 562 24.38 2.70 12.57
CA ALA A 562 23.65 1.60 13.20
C ALA A 562 23.06 2.00 14.56
N ASP A 563 23.80 2.75 15.40
CA ASP A 563 23.28 3.28 16.67
C ASP A 563 22.13 4.26 16.46
N ARG A 564 22.23 5.15 15.47
CA ARG A 564 21.14 6.09 15.10
C ARG A 564 19.89 5.35 14.64
N LEU A 565 20.03 4.26 13.87
CA LEU A 565 18.88 3.43 13.46
C LEU A 565 18.23 2.75 14.67
N LEU A 566 19.02 2.18 15.57
CA LEU A 566 18.50 1.52 16.77
C LEU A 566 17.81 2.52 17.70
N ALA A 567 18.37 3.71 17.87
CA ALA A 567 17.76 4.76 18.68
C ALA A 567 16.44 5.27 18.06
N THR A 568 16.37 5.40 16.73
CA THR A 568 15.14 5.76 15.99
C THR A 568 14.04 4.70 16.20
N TRP A 569 14.39 3.42 16.06
CA TRP A 569 13.47 2.32 16.35
C TRP A 569 12.92 2.35 17.77
N LYS A 570 13.76 2.64 18.77
CA LYS A 570 13.27 2.79 20.16
C LYS A 570 12.34 3.98 20.31
N LYS A 571 12.68 5.12 19.68
CA LYS A 571 11.82 6.33 19.68
C LYS A 571 10.47 6.08 18.99
N SER A 572 10.38 5.09 18.11
CA SER A 572 9.14 4.69 17.43
C SER A 572 8.29 3.70 18.24
N GLY A 573 8.69 3.41 19.48
CA GLY A 573 8.00 2.47 20.38
C GLY A 573 8.73 1.15 20.57
N GLY A 574 9.81 0.89 19.82
CA GLY A 574 10.62 -0.32 19.97
C GLY A 574 9.86 -1.60 19.62
N ASP A 575 8.89 -1.51 18.71
CA ASP A 575 8.08 -2.68 18.34
C ASP A 575 8.91 -3.63 17.47
N ILE A 576 8.86 -4.91 17.80
CA ILE A 576 9.38 -6.01 16.97
C ILE A 576 8.24 -6.78 16.31
N ALA A 577 6.99 -6.46 16.68
CA ALA A 577 5.80 -7.05 16.13
C ALA A 577 5.61 -6.60 14.68
N PHE A 578 4.99 -7.50 13.95
CA PHE A 578 4.82 -7.42 12.52
C PHE A 578 3.33 -7.55 12.14
N ASP A 579 2.89 -6.93 11.04
CA ASP A 579 1.52 -6.98 10.52
C ASP A 579 1.42 -7.51 9.06
N GLY A 580 0.79 -8.69 8.86
CA GLY A 580 0.42 -9.18 7.51
C GLY A 580 1.43 -10.13 6.82
N LEU A 581 2.04 -9.70 5.70
CA LEU A 581 2.80 -10.54 4.72
C LEU A 581 4.31 -10.80 5.00
N ASN A 582 4.83 -10.42 6.15
CA ASN A 582 6.26 -10.39 6.48
C ASN A 582 6.57 -10.97 7.88
N GLY A 583 5.96 -12.10 8.24
CA GLY A 583 6.08 -12.74 9.57
C GLY A 583 7.44 -13.43 9.79
N TRP A 584 8.50 -12.66 10.10
CA TRP A 584 9.86 -13.20 10.20
C TRP A 584 10.36 -13.41 11.62
N LEU A 585 11.16 -14.47 11.78
CA LEU A 585 11.97 -14.76 12.97
C LEU A 585 13.12 -13.77 13.21
N LEU A 586 13.51 -13.02 12.18
CA LEU A 586 14.75 -12.24 12.17
C LEU A 586 14.85 -11.15 13.26
N PRO A 587 13.81 -10.32 13.51
CA PRO A 587 13.85 -9.36 14.60
C PRO A 587 14.11 -10.02 15.95
N PHE A 588 13.55 -11.21 16.20
CA PHE A 588 13.79 -11.92 17.46
C PHE A 588 15.25 -12.33 17.67
N ILE A 589 15.94 -12.75 16.60
CA ILE A 589 17.33 -13.22 16.66
C ILE A 589 18.27 -12.06 16.93
N LEU A 590 18.00 -10.92 16.28
CA LEU A 590 18.97 -9.85 16.07
C LEU A 590 18.72 -8.60 16.93
N THR A 591 17.73 -8.63 17.82
CA THR A 591 17.50 -7.54 18.77
C THR A 591 18.57 -7.51 19.86
N ASP A 592 19.26 -6.37 19.96
CA ASP A 592 20.14 -5.99 21.08
C ASP A 592 19.59 -4.71 21.77
N ALA A 593 18.32 -4.79 22.18
CA ALA A 593 17.50 -3.65 22.63
C ALA A 593 18.09 -2.85 23.80
N ASP A 594 18.97 -3.42 24.61
CA ASP A 594 19.50 -2.76 25.81
C ASP A 594 20.80 -1.97 25.57
N SER A 595 21.36 -2.02 24.35
CA SER A 595 22.76 -1.60 24.11
C SER A 595 22.99 -0.11 23.80
N VAL A 596 21.97 0.65 23.40
CA VAL A 596 22.14 2.05 22.90
C VAL A 596 21.29 3.07 23.67
N PRO A 597 21.86 4.20 24.13
CA PRO A 597 21.13 5.32 24.74
C PRO A 597 20.11 6.01 23.81
N MET A 598 19.00 6.52 24.38
CA MET A 598 17.89 7.14 23.62
C MET A 598 18.21 8.51 23.00
N ASP A 599 19.23 9.20 23.50
CA ASP A 599 19.68 10.53 23.06
C ASP A 599 20.46 10.51 21.74
N GLN A 600 20.78 9.32 21.20
CA GLN A 600 21.63 9.17 20.02
C GLN A 600 20.94 9.37 18.65
N VAL A 601 19.63 9.63 18.60
CA VAL A 601 18.97 10.04 17.33
C VAL A 601 19.39 11.46 16.90
N GLY A 602 20.04 12.20 17.81
CA GLY A 602 20.52 13.57 17.71
C GLY A 602 20.87 14.11 16.32
N GLY A 603 20.57 15.38 16.10
CA GLY A 603 21.06 16.14 14.95
C GLY A 603 20.08 16.23 13.79
N LEU A 604 18.78 16.09 14.05
CA LEU A 604 17.75 16.42 13.08
C LEU A 604 17.77 17.93 12.79
N GLN A 605 17.85 18.29 11.50
CA GLN A 605 17.93 19.66 11.03
C GLN A 605 16.94 19.90 9.90
N SER A 606 16.76 21.17 9.54
CA SER A 606 16.05 21.53 8.33
C SER A 606 16.83 21.04 7.11
N GLN A 607 16.14 20.41 6.16
CA GLN A 607 16.74 19.76 5.00
C GLN A 607 15.89 20.00 3.75
N CYS A 608 16.55 19.96 2.59
CA CYS A 608 15.90 20.10 1.30
C CYS A 608 16.42 19.02 0.36
N TYR A 609 15.48 18.38 -0.34
CA TYR A 609 15.67 17.33 -1.33
C TYR A 609 15.15 17.86 -2.67
N PRO A 610 15.90 18.77 -3.34
CA PRO A 610 15.39 19.52 -4.49
C PRO A 610 15.18 18.65 -5.75
N HIS A 611 15.86 17.52 -5.85
CA HIS A 611 15.68 16.57 -6.96
C HIS A 611 14.32 15.87 -6.88
N PHE A 612 13.99 15.36 -5.69
CA PHE A 612 12.68 14.79 -5.44
C PHE A 612 11.59 15.87 -5.38
N GLY A 613 11.89 17.04 -4.80
CA GLY A 613 10.95 18.13 -4.56
C GLY A 613 10.30 18.05 -3.18
N LEU A 614 11.11 17.88 -2.14
CA LEU A 614 10.65 17.85 -0.74
C LEU A 614 11.55 18.72 0.14
N ALA A 615 10.98 19.37 1.13
CA ALA A 615 11.75 20.05 2.17
C ALA A 615 11.15 19.83 3.56
N VAL A 616 12.01 19.82 4.56
CA VAL A 616 11.67 19.80 5.98
C VAL A 616 12.24 21.06 6.62
N LEU A 617 11.39 21.91 7.17
CA LEU A 617 11.79 23.05 7.99
C LEU A 617 11.58 22.68 9.45
N ARG A 618 12.57 22.93 10.31
CA ARG A 618 12.54 22.45 11.69
C ARG A 618 13.10 23.45 12.70
N SER A 619 12.51 23.46 13.90
CA SER A 619 13.07 24.14 15.07
C SER A 619 12.80 23.36 16.35
N ASN A 620 13.72 23.41 17.31
CA ASN A 620 13.64 22.66 18.58
C ASN A 620 13.44 21.15 18.38
N ALA A 621 14.08 20.60 17.35
CA ALA A 621 14.03 19.20 16.98
C ALA A 621 14.23 18.28 18.19
N GLU A 622 13.48 17.18 18.25
CA GLU A 622 13.65 16.15 19.29
C GLU A 622 13.36 16.65 20.73
N THR A 623 12.58 17.73 20.86
CA THR A 623 12.08 18.24 22.15
C THR A 623 10.56 18.32 22.16
N GLU A 624 9.95 18.56 23.32
CA GLU A 624 8.51 18.85 23.44
C GLU A 624 8.06 20.12 22.69
N ARG A 625 9.01 20.93 22.20
CA ARG A 625 8.76 22.15 21.42
C ARG A 625 9.07 21.98 19.94
N ASP A 626 9.26 20.74 19.47
CA ASP A 626 9.60 20.45 18.08
C ASP A 626 8.53 21.03 17.14
N THR A 627 8.98 21.87 16.23
CA THR A 627 8.19 22.39 15.11
C THR A 627 8.78 21.81 13.85
N HIS A 628 7.93 21.16 13.07
CA HIS A 628 8.29 20.46 11.85
C HIS A 628 7.30 20.84 10.75
N VAL A 629 7.81 21.33 9.63
CA VAL A 629 7.01 21.61 8.43
C VAL A 629 7.54 20.74 7.30
N THR A 630 6.73 19.81 6.81
CA THR A 630 7.02 19.08 5.57
C THR A 630 6.41 19.85 4.43
N VAL A 631 7.18 20.11 3.38
CA VAL A 631 6.71 20.78 2.15
C VAL A 631 6.96 19.87 0.97
N VAL A 632 5.95 19.72 0.11
CA VAL A 632 5.96 18.81 -1.03
C VAL A 632 5.74 19.61 -2.31
N CYS A 633 6.65 19.47 -3.26
CA CYS A 633 6.61 20.02 -4.61
C CYS A 633 7.30 19.02 -5.53
N THR A 634 6.87 17.75 -5.41
CA THR A 634 7.57 16.61 -5.99
C THR A 634 7.30 16.49 -7.48
N LYS A 635 8.34 16.08 -8.21
CA LYS A 635 8.30 15.90 -9.67
C LYS A 635 7.87 14.50 -10.10
N ASN A 636 7.89 13.53 -9.19
CA ASN A 636 7.81 12.11 -9.53
C ASN A 636 7.11 11.33 -8.40
N CYS A 637 5.77 11.39 -8.32
CA CYS A 637 5.01 10.56 -7.35
C CYS A 637 4.54 9.21 -7.90
N GLY A 638 4.78 8.91 -9.17
CA GLY A 638 4.19 7.75 -9.84
C GLY A 638 2.66 7.67 -9.66
N ALA A 639 2.14 6.47 -9.38
CA ALA A 639 0.71 6.18 -9.21
C ALA A 639 0.07 6.79 -7.95
N HIS A 640 0.91 7.17 -6.99
CA HIS A 640 0.55 7.35 -5.59
C HIS A 640 0.66 8.81 -5.14
N GLY A 641 0.88 9.73 -6.08
CA GLY A 641 0.82 11.16 -5.86
C GLY A 641 -0.59 11.72 -5.85
N HIS A 642 -0.72 12.85 -5.18
CA HIS A 642 -1.93 13.67 -5.17
C HIS A 642 -1.70 14.96 -5.97
N PHE A 643 -2.76 15.74 -6.16
CA PHE A 643 -2.69 17.10 -6.72
C PHE A 643 -2.30 18.11 -5.63
N ASP A 644 -1.17 17.85 -4.98
CA ASP A 644 -0.72 18.47 -3.73
C ASP A 644 0.55 19.31 -3.91
N LEU A 645 0.88 19.71 -5.15
CA LEU A 645 2.06 20.53 -5.43
C LEU A 645 2.07 21.82 -4.61
N GLY A 646 3.22 22.09 -3.99
CA GLY A 646 3.43 23.22 -3.09
C GLY A 646 2.81 23.06 -1.70
N SER A 647 2.08 21.97 -1.43
CA SER A 647 1.41 21.75 -0.14
C SER A 647 2.40 21.58 1.02
N PHE A 648 1.89 21.75 2.23
CA PHE A 648 2.66 21.51 3.45
C PHE A 648 1.83 20.85 4.55
N SER A 649 2.50 20.07 5.38
CA SER A 649 2.01 19.63 6.70
C SER A 649 2.79 20.34 7.79
N TYR A 650 2.12 20.72 8.87
CA TYR A 650 2.67 21.59 9.90
C TYR A 650 2.40 21.06 11.30
N PHE A 651 3.48 20.72 12.01
CA PHE A 651 3.52 20.38 13.42
C PHE A 651 4.18 21.51 14.21
N ALA A 652 3.67 21.80 15.39
CA ALA A 652 4.32 22.71 16.33
C ALA A 652 4.08 22.26 17.77
N ASN A 653 5.11 22.38 18.61
CA ASN A 653 5.11 21.84 19.97
C ASN A 653 4.81 20.33 20.00
N GLY A 654 5.39 19.60 19.05
CA GLY A 654 5.18 18.17 18.86
C GLY A 654 3.85 17.79 18.20
N VAL A 655 2.85 18.68 18.15
CA VAL A 655 1.49 18.29 17.76
C VAL A 655 1.10 18.77 16.35
N PRO A 656 0.28 18.01 15.61
CA PRO A 656 -0.17 18.42 14.28
C PRO A 656 -1.15 19.59 14.36
N LEU A 657 -0.94 20.62 13.54
CA LEU A 657 -1.84 21.77 13.38
C LEU A 657 -2.48 21.81 11.99
N SER A 658 -1.76 21.32 10.98
CA SER A 658 -2.26 21.10 9.62
C SER A 658 -1.66 19.79 9.11
N LEU A 659 -2.49 18.90 8.59
CA LEU A 659 -2.08 17.59 8.09
C LEU A 659 -2.64 17.34 6.71
N ASP A 660 -1.81 16.69 5.90
CA ASP A 660 -2.27 16.01 4.71
C ASP A 660 -3.41 15.03 5.04
N PRO A 661 -4.47 14.96 4.22
CA PRO A 661 -5.62 14.11 4.47
C PRO A 661 -5.29 12.62 4.35
N GLY A 662 -4.22 12.26 3.62
CA GLY A 662 -3.82 10.88 3.36
C GLY A 662 -4.74 10.15 2.38
N VAL A 663 -4.93 8.85 2.56
CA VAL A 663 -5.80 8.03 1.71
C VAL A 663 -6.57 6.98 2.52
N GLU A 664 -7.88 6.86 2.29
CA GLU A 664 -8.70 5.84 2.95
C GLU A 664 -8.81 4.54 2.15
N SER A 665 -9.08 4.63 0.85
CA SER A 665 -9.40 3.48 0.01
C SER A 665 -9.03 3.73 -1.45
N TYR A 666 -8.61 2.65 -2.14
CA TYR A 666 -8.40 2.65 -3.59
C TYR A 666 -9.60 2.16 -4.38
N TRP A 667 -10.63 1.67 -3.70
CA TRP A 667 -11.74 0.95 -4.31
C TRP A 667 -13.05 1.74 -4.25
N ASP A 668 -13.08 2.81 -3.46
CA ASP A 668 -14.25 3.68 -3.32
C ASP A 668 -13.98 5.10 -3.85
N ASN A 669 -15.06 5.87 -3.99
CA ASN A 669 -15.02 7.21 -4.58
C ASN A 669 -14.32 8.25 -3.68
N SER A 670 -13.94 7.91 -2.44
CA SER A 670 -13.21 8.84 -1.57
C SER A 670 -11.83 9.20 -2.11
N LEU A 671 -11.21 8.33 -2.92
CA LEU A 671 -9.90 8.58 -3.54
C LEU A 671 -9.87 9.90 -4.34
N LYS A 672 -10.99 10.27 -4.96
CA LYS A 672 -11.14 11.53 -5.70
C LYS A 672 -10.96 12.75 -4.79
N TRP A 673 -11.53 12.72 -3.60
CA TRP A 673 -11.37 13.77 -2.60
C TRP A 673 -9.91 13.84 -2.15
N TYR A 674 -9.36 12.71 -1.68
CA TYR A 674 -8.00 12.63 -1.14
C TYR A 674 -6.94 13.10 -2.12
N ARG A 675 -7.09 12.81 -3.42
CA ARG A 675 -6.14 13.25 -4.44
C ARG A 675 -6.30 14.72 -4.84
N SER A 676 -7.45 15.35 -4.60
CA SER A 676 -7.75 16.68 -5.12
C SER A 676 -6.98 17.78 -4.37
N SER A 677 -6.60 18.86 -5.07
CA SER A 677 -6.00 20.06 -4.45
C SER A 677 -6.89 20.70 -3.36
N ALA A 678 -8.18 20.35 -3.32
CA ALA A 678 -9.10 20.77 -2.26
C ALA A 678 -8.74 20.18 -0.91
N ALA A 679 -8.15 19.00 -0.89
CA ALA A 679 -7.86 18.29 0.35
C ALA A 679 -6.49 18.68 0.95
N HIS A 680 -5.66 19.45 0.24
CA HIS A 680 -4.30 19.81 0.67
C HIS A 680 -4.13 21.28 1.03
N ALA A 681 -3.06 21.59 1.77
CA ALA A 681 -2.67 22.96 2.13
C ALA A 681 -2.03 23.72 0.94
N THR A 682 -2.74 23.89 -0.18
CA THR A 682 -2.24 24.51 -1.42
C THR A 682 -3.22 25.51 -2.03
N VAL A 683 -2.90 26.08 -3.20
CA VAL A 683 -3.81 26.96 -3.95
C VAL A 683 -4.52 26.17 -5.06
N GLN A 684 -5.81 26.44 -5.23
CA GLN A 684 -6.61 25.99 -6.37
C GLN A 684 -6.83 27.11 -7.38
N PHE A 685 -6.89 26.75 -8.65
CA PHE A 685 -7.26 27.61 -9.77
C PHE A 685 -8.65 27.18 -10.32
N ASP A 686 -9.56 28.14 -10.50
CA ASP A 686 -10.96 28.00 -10.95
C ASP A 686 -11.80 26.95 -10.22
N GLY A 687 -11.46 26.66 -8.97
CA GLY A 687 -12.11 25.59 -8.19
C GLY A 687 -12.02 24.21 -8.87
N GLN A 688 -11.14 24.04 -9.87
CA GLN A 688 -11.02 22.79 -10.58
C GLN A 688 -10.33 21.77 -9.69
N ASN A 689 -11.09 20.74 -9.30
CA ASN A 689 -10.51 19.44 -9.03
C ASN A 689 -10.09 18.91 -10.40
N VAL A 690 -8.79 18.95 -10.74
CA VAL A 690 -8.29 18.23 -11.92
C VAL A 690 -8.38 16.73 -11.60
N LEU A 691 -9.59 16.19 -11.60
CA LEU A 691 -9.82 14.76 -11.60
C LEU A 691 -9.64 14.34 -13.04
N ASN A 692 -8.47 13.81 -13.41
CA ASN A 692 -8.45 12.92 -14.56
C ASN A 692 -9.47 11.81 -14.23
N SER A 693 -10.52 11.74 -15.05
CA SER A 693 -11.72 10.92 -14.85
C SER A 693 -11.44 9.41 -14.84
N ASP A 694 -10.22 9.03 -15.17
CA ASP A 694 -9.81 7.65 -15.34
C ASP A 694 -8.57 7.50 -14.48
N GLY A 695 -8.52 6.51 -13.59
CA GLY A 695 -7.42 6.23 -12.66
C GLY A 695 -6.07 5.88 -13.32
N GLY A 696 -5.71 6.52 -14.41
CA GLY A 696 -4.43 6.45 -15.09
C GLY A 696 -3.37 7.23 -14.34
N LEU A 697 -2.28 6.53 -14.05
CA LEU A 697 -1.04 7.08 -13.54
C LEU A 697 -0.53 8.20 -14.45
N GLY A 698 -0.46 9.42 -13.93
CA GLY A 698 0.17 10.53 -14.63
C GLY A 698 -0.31 11.87 -14.15
N MET A 699 0.37 12.41 -13.14
CA MET A 699 0.39 13.85 -12.89
C MET A 699 1.18 14.51 -14.03
N VAL A 700 0.65 15.58 -14.63
CA VAL A 700 1.40 16.39 -15.59
C VAL A 700 2.25 17.36 -14.79
N TYR A 701 3.55 17.10 -14.72
CA TYR A 701 4.52 18.02 -14.13
C TYR A 701 5.20 18.84 -15.22
N GLU A 702 5.46 20.09 -14.90
CA GLU A 702 6.25 20.99 -15.73
C GLU A 702 7.68 21.04 -15.15
N GLU A 703 8.68 21.29 -16.00
CA GLU A 703 10.08 21.33 -15.56
C GLU A 703 10.31 22.39 -14.46
N GLU A 704 9.48 23.41 -14.49
CA GLU A 704 9.40 24.54 -13.60
C GLU A 704 8.72 24.26 -12.26
N ASP A 705 7.98 23.16 -12.09
CA ASP A 705 7.38 22.77 -10.80
C ASP A 705 8.47 22.26 -9.85
N LYS A 706 9.07 23.17 -9.06
CA LYS A 706 10.23 22.82 -8.22
C LYS A 706 10.46 23.78 -7.08
N ILE A 707 11.17 23.27 -6.09
CA ILE A 707 11.86 24.08 -5.10
C ILE A 707 12.95 24.89 -5.81
N ARG A 708 12.87 26.21 -5.71
CA ARG A 708 13.78 27.16 -6.35
C ARG A 708 14.88 27.64 -5.42
N TYR A 709 14.56 27.78 -4.13
CA TYR A 709 15.49 28.27 -3.13
C TYR A 709 15.18 27.68 -1.76
N PHE A 710 16.22 27.34 -1.01
CA PHE A 710 16.13 26.89 0.37
C PHE A 710 17.30 27.48 1.15
N SER A 711 17.04 28.00 2.35
CA SER A 711 18.07 28.45 3.27
C SER A 711 17.63 28.27 4.71
N THR A 712 18.59 27.98 5.59
CA THR A 712 18.37 27.85 7.03
C THR A 712 19.34 28.75 7.80
N SER A 713 18.89 29.26 8.94
CA SER A 713 19.65 30.06 9.90
C SER A 713 19.18 29.75 11.33
N ASP A 714 19.81 30.34 12.34
CA ASP A 714 19.37 30.19 13.74
C ASP A 714 18.01 30.85 14.00
N GLU A 715 17.65 31.88 13.23
CA GLU A 715 16.40 32.64 13.41
C GLU A 715 15.26 32.14 12.53
N LEU A 716 15.57 31.83 11.26
CA LEU A 716 14.60 31.56 10.20
C LEU A 716 15.02 30.38 9.32
N ASP A 717 14.04 29.58 8.90
CA ASP A 717 14.14 28.83 7.65
C ASP A 717 13.32 29.53 6.57
N TYR A 718 13.78 29.45 5.33
CA TYR A 718 13.11 30.01 4.16
C TYR A 718 13.17 29.05 2.99
N LEU A 719 12.03 28.88 2.33
CA LEU A 719 11.83 28.08 1.14
C LEU A 719 11.04 28.89 0.11
N MET A 720 11.44 28.80 -1.16
CA MET A 720 10.70 29.32 -2.29
C MET A 720 10.50 28.22 -3.32
N LEU A 721 9.29 28.06 -3.82
CA LEU A 721 8.93 27.10 -4.86
C LEU A 721 7.97 27.72 -5.88
N THR A 722 7.88 27.09 -7.05
CA THR A 722 6.97 27.50 -8.13
C THR A 722 6.10 26.32 -8.54
N VAL A 723 4.82 26.56 -8.78
CA VAL A 723 3.84 25.58 -9.26
C VAL A 723 3.05 26.21 -10.41
N LYS A 724 2.96 25.55 -11.57
CA LYS A 724 2.13 25.98 -12.69
C LYS A 724 0.67 25.60 -12.45
N ASN A 725 -0.26 26.43 -12.93
CA ASN A 725 -1.65 26.02 -13.06
C ASN A 725 -1.75 24.81 -14.02
N PRO A 726 -2.23 23.63 -13.56
CA PRO A 726 -2.32 22.46 -14.43
C PRO A 726 -3.36 22.60 -15.56
N ALA A 727 -4.31 23.53 -15.44
CA ALA A 727 -5.39 23.73 -16.41
C ALA A 727 -5.09 24.76 -17.52
N GLY A 728 -3.93 25.42 -17.49
CA GLY A 728 -3.57 26.42 -18.51
C GLY A 728 -2.58 27.48 -18.02
N ASP A 729 -2.87 28.73 -18.32
CA ASP A 729 -2.06 29.87 -17.89
C ASP A 729 -2.19 30.09 -16.37
N GLY A 730 -1.14 30.63 -15.76
CA GLY A 730 -1.09 30.94 -14.35
C GLY A 730 0.02 30.23 -13.60
N TRP A 731 0.59 30.93 -12.62
CA TRP A 731 1.64 30.42 -11.75
C TRP A 731 1.38 30.78 -10.31
N GLN A 732 1.75 29.87 -9.42
CA GLN A 732 1.90 30.10 -7.99
C GLN A 732 3.39 30.16 -7.66
N ILE A 733 3.84 31.27 -7.07
CA ILE A 733 5.16 31.39 -6.44
C ILE A 733 4.94 31.38 -4.93
N ARG A 734 5.31 30.28 -4.28
CA ARG A 734 5.11 30.09 -2.84
C ARG A 734 6.40 30.34 -2.08
N HIS A 735 6.29 31.20 -1.07
CA HIS A 735 7.31 31.45 -0.08
C HIS A 735 6.84 30.92 1.28
N LEU A 736 7.67 30.09 1.91
CA LEU A 736 7.44 29.55 3.24
C LEU A 736 8.58 29.98 4.16
N ILE A 737 8.24 30.63 5.27
CA ILE A 737 9.20 31.08 6.28
C ILE A 737 8.81 30.49 7.62
N LEU A 738 9.70 29.70 8.23
CA LEU A 738 9.53 29.25 9.61
C LEU A 738 10.34 30.15 10.53
N HIS A 739 9.67 30.86 11.43
CA HIS A 739 10.32 31.63 12.49
C HIS A 739 10.61 30.75 13.70
N LYS A 740 11.87 30.30 13.83
CA LYS A 740 12.29 29.24 14.75
C LYS A 740 12.01 29.55 16.22
N LYS A 741 12.08 30.83 16.60
CA LYS A 741 11.84 31.25 17.99
C LYS A 741 10.38 31.08 18.42
N SER A 742 9.43 31.37 17.54
CA SER A 742 8.00 31.30 17.87
C SER A 742 7.29 30.07 17.28
N GLY A 743 7.96 29.33 16.41
CA GLY A 743 7.35 28.28 15.59
C GLY A 743 6.36 28.80 14.56
N ALA A 744 6.23 30.12 14.35
CA ALA A 744 5.23 30.66 13.42
C ALA A 744 5.63 30.36 11.97
N LEU A 745 4.68 29.91 11.17
CA LEU A 745 4.84 29.66 9.73
C LEU A 745 4.18 30.79 8.95
N ILE A 746 4.95 31.46 8.09
CA ILE A 746 4.46 32.49 7.18
C ILE A 746 4.40 31.89 5.78
N VAL A 747 3.24 31.97 5.15
CA VAL A 747 2.99 31.51 3.79
C VAL A 747 2.67 32.74 2.94
N TYR A 748 3.46 32.98 1.90
CA TYR A 748 3.18 34.01 0.92
C TYR A 748 3.11 33.39 -0.48
N ASP A 749 1.93 33.41 -1.07
CA ASP A 749 1.65 32.91 -2.42
C ASP A 749 1.42 34.10 -3.35
N GLN A 750 2.27 34.23 -4.36
CA GLN A 750 2.07 35.15 -5.48
C GLN A 750 1.39 34.40 -6.62
N ILE A 751 0.34 35.00 -7.17
CA ILE A 751 -0.37 34.48 -8.33
C ILE A 751 -0.03 35.35 -9.53
N GLU A 752 0.60 34.75 -10.53
CA GLU A 752 1.03 35.45 -11.76
C GLU A 752 0.33 34.88 -12.98
N ASP A 753 0.11 35.72 -14.00
CA ASP A 753 -0.44 35.34 -15.32
C ASP A 753 -1.75 34.52 -15.29
N PHE A 754 -2.57 34.68 -14.25
CA PHE A 754 -3.85 33.99 -14.10
C PHE A 754 -5.05 34.95 -14.19
N ARG A 755 -6.15 34.46 -14.77
CA ARG A 755 -7.46 35.12 -14.78
C ARG A 755 -8.53 34.10 -14.44
N GLY A 756 -9.28 34.33 -13.37
CA GLY A 756 -10.18 33.33 -12.82
C GLY A 756 -10.32 33.47 -11.31
N GLU A 757 -10.86 32.44 -10.66
CA GLU A 757 -11.00 32.40 -9.20
C GLU A 757 -9.88 31.54 -8.60
N THR A 758 -9.34 31.92 -7.44
CA THR A 758 -8.37 31.11 -6.70
C THR A 758 -8.85 30.84 -5.28
N VAL A 759 -8.50 29.68 -4.75
CA VAL A 759 -8.81 29.32 -3.36
C VAL A 759 -7.56 28.82 -2.67
N TRP A 760 -7.13 29.54 -1.64
CA TRP A 760 -6.06 29.11 -0.75
C TRP A 760 -6.64 28.20 0.34
N ASN A 761 -6.13 26.98 0.39
CA ASN A 761 -6.65 25.89 1.21
C ASN A 761 -5.76 25.63 2.42
N LEU A 762 -6.39 25.36 3.56
CA LEU A 762 -5.70 24.92 4.77
C LEU A 762 -6.54 23.89 5.54
N PRO A 763 -6.19 22.60 5.50
CA PRO A 763 -6.72 21.63 6.45
C PRO A 763 -6.21 21.96 7.84
N LEU A 764 -7.12 22.07 8.81
CA LEU A 764 -6.81 22.33 10.21
C LEU A 764 -7.14 21.11 11.07
N CYS A 765 -6.17 20.72 11.88
CA CYS A 765 -6.32 19.70 12.91
C CYS A 765 -6.97 20.30 14.16
N SER A 766 -8.21 20.79 14.03
CA SER A 766 -8.96 21.43 15.10
C SER A 766 -10.29 20.76 15.37
N ARG A 767 -10.69 20.77 16.65
CA ARG A 767 -12.01 20.32 17.12
C ARG A 767 -13.11 21.32 16.77
N GLU A 768 -12.74 22.60 16.71
CA GLU A 768 -13.63 23.71 16.43
C GLU A 768 -12.83 24.82 15.75
N THR A 769 -13.41 25.39 14.69
CA THR A 769 -12.83 26.51 13.96
C THR A 769 -13.77 27.71 13.98
N MET A 770 -13.26 28.87 14.41
CA MET A 770 -14.01 30.12 14.43
C MET A 770 -13.39 31.13 13.47
N VAL A 771 -14.20 31.69 12.57
CA VAL A 771 -13.80 32.78 11.67
C VAL A 771 -14.18 34.14 12.27
N ARG A 772 -13.24 35.09 12.28
CA ARG A 772 -13.40 36.46 12.77
C ARG A 772 -12.75 37.44 11.80
N LYS A 773 -13.51 37.88 10.79
CA LYS A 773 -13.02 38.75 9.70
C LYS A 773 -11.79 38.13 9.00
N LYS A 774 -10.59 38.60 9.32
CA LYS A 774 -9.30 38.17 8.76
C LYS A 774 -8.57 37.11 9.59
N GLU A 775 -9.14 36.75 10.73
CA GLU A 775 -8.53 35.80 11.66
C GLU A 775 -9.37 34.52 11.73
N VAL A 776 -8.70 33.37 11.76
CA VAL A 776 -9.32 32.09 12.08
C VAL A 776 -8.64 31.52 13.32
N ILE A 777 -9.45 31.03 14.26
CA ILE A 777 -8.99 30.41 15.50
C ILE A 777 -9.42 28.94 15.47
N GLY A 778 -8.46 28.05 15.31
CA GLY A 778 -8.66 26.61 15.43
C GLY A 778 -8.32 26.13 16.84
N LYS A 779 -9.28 25.52 17.52
CA LYS A 779 -9.05 24.84 18.81
C LYS A 779 -8.45 23.47 18.57
N GLY A 780 -7.18 23.29 18.90
CA GLY A 780 -6.44 22.08 18.54
C GLY A 780 -6.81 20.87 19.39
N HIS A 781 -6.37 19.69 18.97
CA HIS A 781 -6.65 18.45 19.69
C HIS A 781 -5.77 18.23 20.94
N PHE A 782 -4.62 18.90 21.06
CA PHE A 782 -3.55 18.52 22.01
C PHE A 782 -2.85 19.75 22.64
N ASP A 783 -3.60 20.55 23.42
CA ASP A 783 -3.13 21.75 24.19
C ASP A 783 -2.39 22.85 23.41
N THR A 784 -2.31 22.73 22.09
CA THR A 784 -1.84 23.76 21.17
C THR A 784 -2.99 24.11 20.23
N ASP A 785 -3.45 25.36 20.30
CA ASP A 785 -4.38 25.95 19.36
C ASP A 785 -3.61 26.54 18.16
N ILE A 786 -4.32 26.88 17.08
CA ILE A 786 -3.75 27.62 15.95
C ILE A 786 -4.52 28.91 15.73
N LYS A 787 -3.77 30.00 15.53
CA LYS A 787 -4.29 31.27 15.02
C LYS A 787 -3.78 31.48 13.60
N VAL A 788 -4.72 31.61 12.66
CA VAL A 788 -4.46 31.91 11.26
C VAL A 788 -4.83 33.36 11.01
N GLN A 789 -3.91 34.14 10.45
CA GLN A 789 -4.14 35.54 10.10
C GLN A 789 -3.93 35.74 8.60
N ALA A 790 -5.01 36.00 7.87
CA ALA A 790 -4.99 36.34 6.45
C ALA A 790 -4.75 37.85 6.29
N LEU A 791 -3.54 38.22 5.90
CA LEU A 791 -3.13 39.62 5.69
C LEU A 791 -3.40 40.08 4.26
N LEU A 792 -3.26 39.17 3.29
CA LEU A 792 -3.68 39.36 1.90
C LEU A 792 -4.61 38.22 1.45
N PRO A 793 -5.60 38.49 0.58
CA PRO A 793 -5.96 39.83 0.06
C PRO A 793 -6.47 40.75 1.19
N GLU A 794 -6.48 42.07 0.98
CA GLU A 794 -6.81 43.04 2.05
C GLU A 794 -8.22 42.88 2.60
N SER A 795 -9.15 42.28 1.87
CA SER A 795 -10.50 41.96 2.33
C SER A 795 -10.81 40.49 2.04
N PRO A 796 -10.20 39.56 2.79
CA PRO A 796 -10.29 38.14 2.47
C PRO A 796 -11.70 37.64 2.76
N GLN A 797 -12.28 36.93 1.79
CA GLN A 797 -13.45 36.09 2.04
C GLN A 797 -12.95 34.75 2.56
N ILE A 798 -13.36 34.41 3.78
CA ILE A 798 -12.95 33.16 4.44
C ILE A 798 -14.18 32.29 4.69
N THR A 799 -14.13 31.06 4.20
CA THR A 799 -15.13 30.03 4.51
C THR A 799 -14.48 28.85 5.21
N VAL A 800 -15.27 28.09 5.96
CA VAL A 800 -14.84 26.84 6.59
C VAL A 800 -15.82 25.75 6.21
N GLU A 801 -15.28 24.63 5.75
CA GLU A 801 -16.04 23.42 5.45
C GLU A 801 -15.41 22.21 6.12
N ARG A 802 -16.13 21.09 6.16
CA ARG A 802 -15.59 19.82 6.65
C ARG A 802 -15.22 18.93 5.48
N GLY A 803 -14.06 18.31 5.59
CA GLY A 803 -13.57 17.33 4.64
C GLY A 803 -13.06 16.08 5.34
N ALA A 804 -13.08 14.96 4.64
CA ALA A 804 -12.58 13.70 5.13
C ALA A 804 -11.06 13.74 5.36
N VAL A 805 -10.61 12.95 6.33
CA VAL A 805 -9.20 12.65 6.60
C VAL A 805 -9.11 11.15 6.85
N SER A 806 -8.00 10.55 6.43
CA SER A 806 -7.75 9.14 6.59
C SER A 806 -7.99 8.67 8.04
N PRO A 807 -8.66 7.52 8.23
CA PRO A 807 -8.92 7.00 9.56
C PRO A 807 -7.64 6.79 10.36
N GLY A 808 -7.65 7.21 11.63
CA GLY A 808 -6.50 7.03 12.52
C GLY A 808 -5.39 8.07 12.36
N ALA A 809 -5.54 9.08 11.50
CA ALA A 809 -4.62 10.21 11.46
C ALA A 809 -4.90 11.23 12.59
N LEU A 810 -6.18 11.39 12.96
CA LEU A 810 -6.63 12.27 14.03
C LEU A 810 -7.70 11.57 14.90
N PRO A 811 -7.97 12.07 16.11
CA PRO A 811 -9.12 11.60 16.89
C PRO A 811 -10.48 11.78 16.18
N ALA A 812 -10.57 12.75 15.26
CA ALA A 812 -11.75 12.98 14.43
C ALA A 812 -11.58 12.37 13.03
N ALA A 813 -12.67 11.88 12.44
CA ALA A 813 -12.71 11.38 11.07
C ALA A 813 -12.87 12.49 10.01
N TYR A 814 -12.64 13.74 10.39
CA TYR A 814 -12.71 14.91 9.50
C TYR A 814 -11.71 15.98 9.97
N GLN A 815 -11.36 16.87 9.04
CA GLN A 815 -10.67 18.13 9.30
C GLN A 815 -11.58 19.30 8.91
N ASP A 816 -11.38 20.44 9.58
CA ASP A 816 -11.94 21.70 9.10
C ASP A 816 -11.02 22.27 8.02
N TYR A 817 -11.57 22.70 6.90
CA TYR A 817 -10.83 23.26 5.77
C TYR A 817 -11.11 24.75 5.69
N VAL A 818 -10.10 25.56 6.02
CA VAL A 818 -10.17 27.01 5.83
C VAL A 818 -9.90 27.31 4.36
N ARG A 819 -10.81 28.05 3.74
CA ARG A 819 -10.74 28.49 2.35
C ARG A 819 -10.64 30.01 2.33
N ILE A 820 -9.56 30.55 1.78
CA ILE A 820 -9.42 31.99 1.53
C ILE A 820 -9.56 32.20 0.03
N HIS A 821 -10.59 32.95 -0.37
CA HIS A 821 -10.91 33.16 -1.78
C HIS A 821 -10.17 34.40 -2.30
N GLY A 822 -9.62 34.28 -3.51
CA GLY A 822 -8.97 35.34 -4.26
C GLY A 822 -9.38 35.30 -5.73
N LYS A 823 -9.03 36.34 -6.49
CA LYS A 823 -9.39 36.47 -7.90
C LYS A 823 -8.20 36.94 -8.73
N ASP A 824 -8.11 36.44 -9.96
CA ASP A 824 -7.09 36.79 -10.94
C ASP A 824 -5.66 36.63 -10.36
N THR A 825 -4.98 37.73 -10.09
CA THR A 825 -3.59 37.77 -9.57
C THR A 825 -3.50 38.14 -8.09
N ASP A 826 -4.61 38.05 -7.36
CA ASP A 826 -4.64 38.26 -5.91
C ASP A 826 -3.61 37.36 -5.21
N CYS A 827 -2.73 37.97 -4.42
CA CYS A 827 -1.76 37.25 -3.61
C CYS A 827 -2.35 36.86 -2.25
N PHE A 828 -1.83 35.77 -1.67
CA PHE A 828 -2.19 35.34 -0.31
C PHE A 828 -0.99 35.52 0.61
N LEU A 829 -1.17 36.24 1.72
CA LEU A 829 -0.18 36.33 2.79
C LEU A 829 -0.83 35.90 4.07
N VAL A 830 -0.46 34.72 4.56
CA VAL A 830 -1.09 34.06 5.70
C VAL A 830 -0.04 33.75 6.76
N VAL A 831 -0.33 34.11 8.01
CA VAL A 831 0.53 33.78 9.16
C VAL A 831 -0.17 32.74 10.03
N LEU A 832 0.47 31.59 10.21
CA LEU A 832 0.03 30.47 11.03
C LEU A 832 0.81 30.47 12.34
N GLN A 833 0.11 30.73 13.44
CA GLN A 833 0.73 30.84 14.77
C GLN A 833 0.28 29.70 15.66
N PRO A 834 1.21 28.90 16.20
CA PRO A 834 0.88 27.97 17.26
C PRO A 834 0.63 28.74 18.56
N VAL A 835 -0.44 28.41 19.28
CA VAL A 835 -0.84 29.07 20.52
C VAL A 835 -0.98 28.04 21.62
N ARG A 836 0.01 27.94 22.50
CA ARG A 836 -0.13 27.19 23.75
C ARG A 836 -0.79 28.05 24.82
N ARG A 837 -1.55 27.43 25.72
CA ARG A 837 -2.25 28.13 26.82
C ARG A 837 -1.31 28.89 27.77
N ASP A 838 -0.05 28.47 27.85
CA ASP A 838 1.00 29.02 28.74
C ASP A 838 1.92 30.02 28.05
N THR A 839 1.76 30.26 26.74
CA THR A 839 2.70 31.04 25.94
C THR A 839 2.00 32.24 25.30
N PRO A 840 2.57 33.46 25.39
CA PRO A 840 2.01 34.63 24.73
C PRO A 840 1.97 34.46 23.21
N THR A 841 0.90 34.95 22.58
CA THR A 841 0.83 35.04 21.12
C THR A 841 1.76 36.11 20.58
N VAL A 842 2.41 35.82 19.45
CA VAL A 842 3.24 36.79 18.73
C VAL A 842 2.34 37.80 18.03
N SER A 843 2.61 39.09 18.21
CA SER A 843 1.90 40.15 17.49
C SER A 843 2.31 40.18 16.02
N VAL A 844 1.32 40.20 15.12
CA VAL A 844 1.52 40.25 13.66
C VAL A 844 0.97 41.55 13.11
N ALA A 845 1.77 42.25 12.30
CA ALA A 845 1.30 43.42 11.56
C ALA A 845 2.01 43.52 10.21
N LEU A 846 1.24 43.81 9.15
CA LEU A 846 1.77 44.28 7.87
C LEU A 846 1.70 45.80 7.85
N LYS A 847 2.84 46.48 7.70
CA LYS A 847 2.92 47.94 7.63
C LYS A 847 3.87 48.35 6.52
N GLU A 848 3.40 49.18 5.60
CA GLU A 848 4.21 49.71 4.49
C GLU A 848 4.93 48.60 3.71
N GLY A 849 4.22 47.49 3.43
CA GLY A 849 4.79 46.33 2.72
C GLY A 849 5.76 45.46 3.53
N VAL A 850 5.98 45.76 4.81
CA VAL A 850 6.88 44.98 5.69
C VAL A 850 6.07 44.21 6.74
N LEU A 851 6.31 42.90 6.83
CA LEU A 851 5.74 42.05 7.87
C LEU A 851 6.52 42.19 9.17
N TYR A 852 5.82 42.41 10.27
CA TYR A 852 6.40 42.47 11.61
C TYR A 852 5.85 41.34 12.48
N LEU A 853 6.75 40.61 13.13
CA LEU A 853 6.47 39.63 14.19
C LEU A 853 7.08 40.14 15.50
N ASP A 854 6.24 40.48 16.50
CA ASP A 854 6.69 41.08 17.76
C ASP A 854 7.62 42.29 17.58
N LYS A 855 7.25 43.17 16.64
CA LYS A 855 8.02 44.37 16.23
C LYS A 855 9.36 44.05 15.55
N THR A 856 9.70 42.78 15.36
CA THR A 856 10.84 42.35 14.55
C THR A 856 10.42 42.35 13.09
N PRO A 857 11.06 43.13 12.21
CA PRO A 857 10.75 43.09 10.79
C PRO A 857 11.22 41.76 10.20
N VAL A 858 10.29 40.97 9.69
CA VAL A 858 10.59 39.90 8.76
C VAL A 858 10.68 40.58 7.40
N LYS A 859 11.91 40.78 6.91
CA LYS A 859 12.16 41.40 5.59
C LYS A 859 11.69 40.47 4.46
N LEU A 860 10.38 40.39 4.29
CA LEU A 860 9.74 40.04 3.04
C LEU A 860 9.74 41.32 2.21
N GLN A 861 10.51 41.38 1.14
CA GLN A 861 10.28 42.42 0.14
C GLN A 861 9.04 41.98 -0.64
N ILE A 862 7.85 42.30 -0.10
CA ILE A 862 6.59 42.16 -0.83
C ILE A 862 6.71 43.18 -1.95
N ILE A 863 7.09 42.71 -3.15
CA ILE A 863 7.12 43.55 -4.32
C ILE A 863 5.64 43.82 -4.63
N GLU A 864 5.14 44.99 -4.22
CA GLU A 864 3.88 45.51 -4.75
C GLU A 864 3.97 45.44 -6.27
N GLY A 865 3.04 44.69 -6.86
CA GLY A 865 3.03 44.33 -8.28
C GLY A 865 3.39 45.53 -9.15
N LYS A 866 4.43 45.36 -9.97
CA LYS A 866 4.66 46.25 -11.10
C LYS A 866 3.67 45.85 -12.20
N ASN A 867 2.68 46.70 -12.41
CA ASN A 867 1.82 46.88 -13.59
C ASN A 867 1.46 45.65 -14.42
#